data_AF-A0A9D5EMD9-F1
#
_entry.id   AF-A0A9D5EMD9-F1
#
_cell.length_a   1.000
_cell.length_b   1.000
_cell.length_c   1.000
_cell.angle_alpha   90.00
_cell.angle_beta   90.00
_cell.angle_gamma   90.00
#
_symmetry.space_group_name_H-M   'P 1'
#
loop_
_entity.id
_entity.type
_entity.pdbx_description
1 polymer ?
#
loop_
_entity_poly.entity_id
_entity_poly.type
_entity_poly.pdbx_seq_one_letter_code
_entity_poly.pdbx_strand_id
1 'polypeptide(L)'
;MPTARYPVLICRDLAGGSSAIAVDDGTVGFGPTARDASTDLREYLRWYHRKMMLAKGPDFLDAELRWFTVSVRPEYKGINRVYPAESAVEVRVPVVVGTRESGQPTADIPLLGIRFDYPNRTHLPQLVERYVLQKLEGKTPEELGAYLPPAEVELSEVVVSIPREFAIPEVHAKPPQALAQVAEPVGDRAVRKGFARAWGREAEVAALVHKLHREKANVLLVGEPGVGKTTLMVDAVKDAEKLADEEFGKSAGPKQRRFWLTSAGRLIAGMKYLGQWEERVEGVIGALGELKGVLCVERLLDLVQRGGVGPADSIAMFLVPYLVRGELRMIAEATPAELDACRRLMPGLPDLFQIVPVQPFDRATALMVIDKQLETSASGPGVEIERGTGERIVRLFRRFMPYSPFPGPASGFAREMVDIHVRDGKTPVTPDSVVDRFRRRTGLPELFLRDEITLKRDDVLAWFTERVIDQPEACEAATNVVMTVKAGLNDPNRPPAVLLFCGPTGVGKTHMAQALARYFFSYGDDSTKGGEPKRLFRLDMSEYGGFDAVYRLLGPPQGEPGELVKRVRRQPFSVLLLDEVEKAAADVFDTLMGVFDEGRLTDQYGRVTNFRSTIIIMTSNLGAGQNRAVGFAEQSGVQYKDAAMRFFRPEFFNRMDQVVTFRPLLPESVKVITRRELDAIARRDGLLRSGVKVAWSESLIDRLAGIGFDARYGARPLQRAVEREVVAPLARWLLEFFVKDGGTISADWVDGKCVFRAS
;
A
#
# COMPACT_ATOMS: atom_id res chain seq x y z
N MET A 1 24.19 -9.73 -48.04
CA MET A 1 23.31 -10.04 -46.89
C MET A 1 23.69 -11.44 -46.41
N PRO A 2 23.79 -11.75 -45.11
CA PRO A 2 23.90 -13.13 -44.67
C PRO A 2 22.70 -13.90 -45.20
N THR A 3 22.93 -15.14 -45.60
CA THR A 3 21.91 -16.00 -46.18
C THR A 3 21.76 -17.23 -45.31
N ALA A 4 20.54 -17.53 -44.86
CA ALA A 4 20.22 -18.82 -44.27
C ALA A 4 19.95 -19.79 -45.41
N ARG A 5 20.51 -20.99 -45.28
CA ARG A 5 20.33 -22.10 -46.21
C ARG A 5 19.48 -23.14 -45.50
N TYR A 6 18.26 -23.33 -45.96
CA TYR A 6 17.36 -24.34 -45.44
C TYR A 6 17.47 -25.59 -46.30
N PRO A 7 17.84 -26.75 -45.73
CA PRO A 7 17.63 -28.02 -46.40
C PRO A 7 16.12 -28.26 -46.50
N VAL A 8 15.65 -28.64 -47.68
CA VAL A 8 14.21 -28.79 -47.96
C VAL A 8 13.96 -30.12 -48.65
N LEU A 9 13.06 -30.91 -48.08
CA LEU A 9 12.56 -32.13 -48.69
C LEU A 9 11.41 -31.79 -49.63
N ILE A 10 11.60 -31.94 -50.93
CA ILE A 10 10.57 -31.75 -51.94
C ILE A 10 9.89 -33.10 -52.18
N CYS A 11 8.58 -33.12 -52.01
CA CYS A 11 7.74 -34.29 -52.16
C CYS A 11 6.69 -34.04 -53.24
N ARG A 12 6.54 -34.97 -54.18
CA ARG A 12 5.48 -34.93 -55.19
C ARG A 12 4.35 -35.86 -54.81
N ASP A 13 3.14 -35.32 -54.69
CA ASP A 13 1.96 -36.11 -54.39
C ASP A 13 1.48 -36.89 -55.63
N LEU A 14 0.58 -37.86 -55.40
CA LEU A 14 -0.02 -38.66 -56.48
C LEU A 14 -1.06 -37.88 -57.31
N ALA A 15 -1.53 -36.74 -56.82
CA ALA A 15 -2.51 -35.86 -57.47
C ALA A 15 -1.86 -34.80 -58.39
N GLY A 16 -0.52 -34.77 -58.46
CA GLY A 16 0.27 -33.87 -59.28
C GLY A 16 0.79 -32.61 -58.58
N GLY A 17 0.46 -32.37 -57.31
CA GLY A 17 0.96 -31.28 -56.48
C GLY A 17 2.34 -31.57 -55.88
N SER A 18 3.01 -30.52 -55.39
CA SER A 18 4.32 -30.58 -54.74
C SER A 18 4.29 -29.88 -53.38
N SER A 19 4.99 -30.47 -52.42
CA SER A 19 5.20 -29.90 -51.08
C SER A 19 6.70 -29.74 -50.82
N ALA A 20 7.11 -28.59 -50.30
CA ALA A 20 8.48 -28.29 -49.91
C ALA A 20 8.52 -28.20 -48.39
N ILE A 21 9.18 -29.15 -47.72
CA ILE A 21 9.22 -29.25 -46.25
C ILE A 21 10.61 -28.84 -45.76
N ALA A 22 10.71 -27.78 -44.98
CA ALA A 22 11.96 -27.35 -44.37
C ALA A 22 12.41 -28.35 -43.29
N VAL A 23 13.61 -28.90 -43.47
CA VAL A 23 14.30 -29.70 -42.47
C VAL A 23 14.69 -28.81 -41.30
N ASP A 24 14.65 -29.33 -40.07
CA ASP A 24 14.87 -28.60 -38.82
C ASP A 24 13.75 -27.61 -38.41
N ASP A 25 12.96 -27.08 -39.34
CA ASP A 25 11.89 -26.11 -39.01
C ASP A 25 10.48 -26.73 -39.14
N GLY A 26 10.32 -27.76 -39.98
CA GLY A 26 9.04 -28.45 -40.21
C GLY A 26 8.00 -27.62 -40.97
N THR A 27 8.33 -26.40 -41.39
CA THR A 27 7.46 -25.55 -42.21
C THR A 27 7.31 -26.11 -43.62
N VAL A 28 6.11 -25.95 -44.18
CA VAL A 28 5.74 -26.52 -45.47
C VAL A 28 5.23 -25.43 -46.39
N GLY A 29 5.78 -25.38 -47.60
CA GLY A 29 5.22 -24.62 -48.73
C GLY A 29 4.57 -25.55 -49.73
N PHE A 30 3.53 -25.08 -50.40
CA PHE A 30 2.72 -25.88 -51.33
C PHE A 30 2.68 -25.24 -52.72
N GLY A 31 2.60 -26.07 -53.76
CA GLY A 31 2.43 -25.56 -55.11
C GLY A 31 2.18 -26.65 -56.15
N PRO A 32 1.71 -26.29 -57.37
CA PRO A 32 1.49 -27.25 -58.45
C PRO A 32 2.80 -27.82 -59.02
N THR A 33 3.94 -27.16 -58.78
CA THR A 33 5.28 -27.67 -59.13
C THR A 33 6.24 -27.56 -57.96
N ALA A 34 7.33 -28.34 -57.98
CA ALA A 34 8.41 -28.27 -56.99
C ALA A 34 8.97 -26.85 -56.82
N ARG A 35 9.04 -26.09 -57.92
CA ARG A 35 9.50 -24.71 -57.94
C ARG A 35 8.52 -23.77 -57.24
N ASP A 36 7.22 -23.95 -57.44
CA ASP A 36 6.19 -23.13 -56.82
C ASP A 36 6.14 -23.38 -55.31
N ALA A 37 6.17 -24.66 -54.90
CA ALA A 37 6.23 -25.04 -53.49
C ALA A 37 7.47 -24.48 -52.77
N SER A 38 8.63 -24.55 -53.44
CA SER A 38 9.88 -23.96 -52.90
C SER A 38 9.83 -22.43 -52.85
N THR A 39 9.07 -21.79 -53.75
CA THR A 39 8.92 -20.33 -53.77
C THR A 39 7.99 -19.87 -52.65
N ASP A 40 6.86 -20.57 -52.46
CA ASP A 40 5.93 -20.34 -51.35
C ASP A 40 6.63 -20.49 -49.99
N LEU A 41 7.38 -21.58 -49.79
CA LEU A 41 8.20 -21.77 -48.59
C LEU A 41 9.24 -20.66 -48.41
N ARG A 42 9.91 -20.24 -49.49
CA ARG A 42 10.90 -19.15 -49.44
C ARG A 42 10.26 -17.82 -49.06
N GLU A 43 9.05 -17.53 -49.54
CA GLU A 43 8.32 -16.31 -49.18
C GLU A 43 7.89 -16.31 -47.71
N TYR A 44 7.41 -17.46 -47.22
CA TYR A 44 7.12 -17.65 -45.80
C TYR A 44 8.38 -17.44 -44.95
N LEU A 45 9.49 -18.11 -45.26
CA LEU A 45 10.74 -17.98 -44.51
C LEU A 45 11.30 -16.54 -44.59
N ARG A 46 11.16 -15.85 -45.72
CA ARG A 46 11.48 -14.41 -45.84
C ARG A 46 10.58 -13.53 -44.99
N TRP A 47 9.30 -13.86 -44.87
CA TRP A 47 8.39 -13.16 -43.98
C TRP A 47 8.75 -13.43 -42.51
N TYR A 48 9.04 -14.70 -42.17
CA TYR A 48 9.43 -15.15 -40.84
C TYR A 48 10.69 -14.43 -40.35
N HIS A 49 11.76 -14.43 -41.14
CA HIS A 49 13.00 -13.70 -40.85
C HIS A 49 12.85 -12.17 -40.84
N ARG A 50 11.84 -11.61 -41.52
CA ARG A 50 11.53 -10.17 -41.45
C ARG A 50 10.72 -9.79 -40.21
N LYS A 51 9.86 -10.68 -39.71
CA LYS A 51 8.97 -10.43 -38.57
C LYS A 51 9.60 -10.82 -37.23
N MET A 52 10.30 -11.94 -37.20
CA MET A 52 10.99 -12.48 -36.03
C MET A 52 12.48 -12.16 -36.15
N MET A 53 12.85 -10.92 -35.81
CA MET A 53 14.20 -10.35 -35.98
C MET A 53 15.34 -11.12 -35.27
N LEU A 54 15.01 -12.07 -34.38
CA LEU A 54 15.94 -12.92 -33.63
C LEU A 54 15.88 -14.40 -34.03
N ALA A 55 15.05 -14.75 -35.02
CA ALA A 55 14.98 -16.12 -35.52
C ALA A 55 16.33 -16.48 -36.16
N LYS A 56 17.02 -17.46 -35.58
CA LYS A 56 18.23 -18.03 -36.20
C LYS A 56 17.84 -18.81 -37.45
N GLY A 57 18.81 -18.99 -38.35
CA GLY A 57 18.69 -19.98 -39.42
C GLY A 57 18.57 -21.40 -38.85
N PRO A 58 18.32 -22.40 -39.71
CA PRO A 58 18.22 -23.78 -39.27
C PRO A 58 19.57 -24.26 -38.72
N ASP A 59 19.54 -24.98 -37.60
CA ASP A 59 20.71 -25.59 -36.96
C ASP A 59 20.94 -27.00 -37.55
N PHE A 60 21.12 -27.04 -38.87
CA PHE A 60 21.20 -28.29 -39.62
C PHE A 60 22.13 -28.15 -40.83
N LEU A 61 23.37 -28.60 -40.65
CA LEU A 61 24.46 -28.55 -41.62
C LEU A 61 24.67 -29.91 -42.29
N ASP A 62 25.28 -29.89 -43.48
CA ASP A 62 25.67 -31.08 -44.25
C ASP A 62 24.52 -32.08 -44.48
N ALA A 63 23.36 -31.55 -44.86
CA ALA A 63 22.15 -32.36 -45.07
C ALA A 63 22.33 -33.39 -46.19
N GLU A 64 22.08 -34.66 -45.88
CA GLU A 64 22.16 -35.80 -46.79
C GLU A 64 20.88 -36.64 -46.68
N LEU A 65 20.23 -36.93 -47.81
CA LEU A 65 19.04 -37.77 -47.84
C LEU A 65 19.41 -39.25 -47.85
N ARG A 66 18.87 -40.03 -46.90
CA ARG A 66 19.04 -41.47 -46.79
C ARG A 66 17.71 -42.18 -46.69
N TRP A 67 17.63 -43.38 -47.27
CA TRP A 67 16.43 -44.19 -47.23
C TRP A 67 16.59 -45.34 -46.24
N PHE A 68 15.58 -45.52 -45.40
CA PHE A 68 15.48 -46.65 -44.49
C PHE A 68 14.18 -47.40 -44.77
N THR A 69 14.20 -48.71 -44.57
CA THR A 69 13.01 -49.57 -44.70
C THR A 69 12.69 -50.12 -43.31
N VAL A 70 11.46 -49.88 -42.85
CA VAL A 70 11.00 -50.28 -41.53
C VAL A 70 9.78 -51.18 -41.68
N SER A 71 9.86 -52.37 -41.12
CA SER A 71 8.78 -53.36 -41.15
C SER A 71 7.76 -53.03 -40.05
N VAL A 72 6.58 -52.54 -40.43
CA VAL A 72 5.52 -52.14 -39.49
C VAL A 72 4.37 -53.14 -39.57
N ARG A 73 3.86 -53.60 -38.42
CA ARG A 73 2.68 -54.47 -38.38
C ARG A 73 1.43 -53.64 -38.12
N PRO A 74 0.49 -53.53 -39.08
CA PRO A 74 -0.77 -52.81 -38.88
C PRO A 74 -1.65 -53.47 -37.82
N GLU A 75 -2.55 -52.70 -37.23
CA GLU A 75 -3.56 -53.20 -36.28
C GLU A 75 -4.98 -52.83 -36.73
N TYR A 76 -5.89 -53.81 -36.80
CA TYR A 76 -7.31 -53.60 -37.05
C TYR A 76 -8.04 -53.27 -35.75
N LYS A 77 -8.76 -52.14 -35.71
CA LYS A 77 -9.57 -51.72 -34.57
C LYS A 77 -11.03 -52.16 -34.77
N GLY A 78 -11.49 -53.14 -33.99
CA GLY A 78 -12.91 -53.47 -33.83
C GLY A 78 -13.54 -52.72 -32.66
N ILE A 79 -14.86 -52.89 -32.46
CA ILE A 79 -15.65 -52.15 -31.44
C ILE A 79 -15.08 -52.28 -30.00
N ASN A 80 -14.40 -53.38 -29.66
CA ASN A 80 -13.84 -53.63 -28.31
C ASN A 80 -12.50 -54.38 -28.28
N ARG A 81 -11.85 -54.62 -29.43
CA ARG A 81 -10.59 -55.38 -29.53
C ARG A 81 -9.73 -54.89 -30.70
N VAL A 82 -8.42 -54.97 -30.50
CA VAL A 82 -7.40 -54.66 -31.50
C VAL A 82 -6.79 -55.98 -31.98
N TYR A 83 -6.73 -56.17 -33.30
CA TYR A 83 -6.20 -57.39 -33.92
C TYR A 83 -4.98 -57.02 -34.78
N PRO A 84 -3.76 -57.52 -34.50
CA PRO A 84 -2.62 -57.30 -35.38
C PRO A 84 -2.85 -57.99 -36.73
N ALA A 85 -2.48 -57.33 -37.82
CA ALA A 85 -2.56 -57.90 -39.16
C ALA A 85 -1.56 -59.06 -39.32
N GLU A 86 -1.93 -60.08 -40.11
CA GLU A 86 -1.08 -61.26 -40.31
C GLU A 86 0.26 -60.91 -40.97
N SER A 87 0.26 -59.98 -41.92
CA SER A 87 1.45 -59.51 -42.64
C SER A 87 1.97 -58.16 -42.13
N ALA A 88 3.30 -58.01 -42.11
CA ALA A 88 3.95 -56.72 -41.93
C ALA A 88 4.02 -55.96 -43.27
N VAL A 89 4.00 -54.63 -43.18
CA VAL A 89 4.13 -53.71 -44.31
C VAL A 89 5.49 -53.02 -44.22
N GLU A 90 6.28 -53.13 -45.28
CA GLU A 90 7.58 -52.44 -45.37
C GLU A 90 7.36 -50.97 -45.74
N VAL A 91 7.57 -50.08 -44.77
CA VAL A 91 7.46 -48.62 -44.97
C VAL A 91 8.85 -48.07 -45.28
N ARG A 92 9.02 -47.53 -46.49
CA ARG A 92 10.25 -46.84 -46.90
C ARG A 92 10.18 -45.39 -46.47
N VAL A 93 11.10 -44.97 -45.60
CA VAL A 93 11.09 -43.65 -44.97
C VAL A 93 12.32 -42.84 -45.43
N PRO A 94 12.13 -41.61 -45.97
CA PRO A 94 13.21 -40.68 -46.25
C PRO A 94 13.66 -40.01 -44.95
N VAL A 95 14.95 -40.14 -44.63
CA VAL A 95 15.58 -39.56 -43.44
C VAL A 95 16.66 -38.59 -43.91
N VAL A 96 16.59 -37.34 -43.47
CA VAL A 96 17.63 -36.35 -43.73
C VAL A 96 18.58 -36.38 -42.54
N VAL A 97 19.85 -36.69 -42.79
CA VAL A 97 20.90 -36.69 -41.76
C VAL A 97 21.77 -35.46 -41.93
N GLY A 98 22.30 -34.95 -40.83
CA GLY A 98 23.20 -33.80 -40.84
C GLY A 98 23.96 -33.66 -39.53
N THR A 99 24.49 -32.47 -39.30
CA THR A 99 25.18 -32.08 -38.07
C THR A 99 24.68 -30.73 -37.59
N ARG A 100 24.56 -30.56 -36.27
CA ARG A 100 24.31 -29.24 -35.67
C ARG A 100 25.57 -28.39 -35.72
N GLU A 101 25.42 -27.08 -35.54
CA GLU A 101 26.54 -26.13 -35.37
C GLU A 101 27.47 -26.53 -34.21
N SER A 102 26.96 -27.25 -33.19
CA SER A 102 27.74 -27.80 -32.08
C SER A 102 28.63 -28.99 -32.46
N GLY A 103 28.51 -29.53 -33.68
CA GLY A 103 29.17 -30.74 -34.15
C GLY A 103 28.42 -32.04 -33.81
N GLN A 104 27.25 -31.97 -33.17
CA GLN A 104 26.45 -33.13 -32.81
C GLN A 104 25.73 -33.72 -34.03
N PRO A 105 25.84 -35.03 -34.33
CA PRO A 105 25.07 -35.66 -35.40
C PRO A 105 23.56 -35.64 -35.12
N THR A 106 22.78 -35.30 -36.14
CA THR A 106 21.33 -35.16 -36.03
C THR A 106 20.61 -35.76 -37.23
N ALA A 107 19.36 -36.18 -37.04
CA ALA A 107 18.50 -36.76 -38.06
C ALA A 107 17.09 -36.19 -37.95
N ASP A 108 16.50 -35.88 -39.09
CA ASP A 108 15.11 -35.44 -39.23
C ASP A 108 14.39 -36.40 -40.19
N ILE A 109 13.15 -36.74 -39.85
CA ILE A 109 12.23 -37.51 -40.67
C ILE A 109 11.02 -36.60 -40.96
N PRO A 110 11.12 -35.72 -41.97
CA PRO A 110 10.16 -34.62 -42.13
C PRO A 110 8.71 -35.10 -42.31
N LEU A 111 8.50 -36.20 -43.05
CA LEU A 111 7.17 -36.78 -43.29
C LEU A 111 6.49 -37.35 -42.04
N LEU A 112 7.26 -37.66 -40.99
CA LEU A 112 6.73 -38.16 -39.71
C LEU A 112 6.79 -37.12 -38.59
N GLY A 113 7.40 -35.96 -38.85
CA GLY A 113 7.65 -34.92 -37.84
C GLY A 113 8.52 -35.43 -36.69
N ILE A 114 9.50 -36.29 -36.97
CA ILE A 114 10.39 -36.87 -35.97
C ILE A 114 11.78 -36.27 -36.15
N ARG A 115 12.35 -35.72 -35.08
CA ARG A 115 13.75 -35.30 -35.03
C ARG A 115 14.43 -35.84 -33.80
N PHE A 116 15.69 -36.26 -33.96
CA PHE A 116 16.50 -36.70 -32.84
C PHE A 116 18.00 -36.50 -33.12
N ASP A 117 18.73 -36.24 -32.06
CA ASP A 117 20.19 -36.25 -32.08
C ASP A 117 20.71 -37.63 -31.68
N TYR A 118 21.87 -38.03 -32.21
CA TYR A 118 22.43 -39.34 -31.94
C TYR A 118 23.96 -39.29 -31.71
N PRO A 119 24.49 -40.13 -30.81
CA PRO A 119 25.89 -40.04 -30.38
C PRO A 119 26.88 -40.56 -31.44
N ASN A 120 26.50 -41.52 -32.28
CA ASN A 120 27.36 -42.06 -33.33
C ASN A 120 26.54 -42.62 -34.50
N ARG A 121 27.09 -42.54 -35.73
CA ARG A 121 26.42 -42.96 -36.98
C ARG A 121 26.04 -44.45 -37.00
N THR A 122 26.70 -45.28 -36.20
CA THR A 122 26.40 -46.72 -36.08
C THR A 122 25.03 -47.02 -35.49
N HIS A 123 24.49 -46.14 -34.63
CA HIS A 123 23.18 -46.33 -34.00
C HIS A 123 22.01 -45.76 -34.82
N LEU A 124 22.30 -45.05 -35.91
CA LEU A 124 21.28 -44.37 -36.71
C LEU A 124 20.19 -45.34 -37.23
N PRO A 125 20.50 -46.50 -37.84
CA PRO A 125 19.46 -47.40 -38.35
C PRO A 125 18.50 -47.89 -37.24
N GLN A 126 19.03 -48.24 -36.08
CA GLN A 126 18.27 -48.75 -34.93
C GLN A 126 17.39 -47.66 -34.32
N LEU A 127 17.87 -46.42 -34.27
CA LEU A 127 17.10 -45.28 -33.78
C LEU A 127 15.98 -44.90 -34.75
N VAL A 128 16.26 -44.88 -36.06
CA VAL A 128 15.24 -44.67 -37.10
C VAL A 128 14.15 -45.72 -36.98
N GLU A 129 14.50 -47.01 -36.94
CA GLU A 129 13.55 -48.10 -36.78
C GLU A 129 12.70 -47.92 -35.53
N ARG A 130 13.31 -47.65 -34.37
CA ARG A 130 12.62 -47.43 -33.10
C ARG A 130 11.63 -46.26 -33.15
N TYR A 131 12.06 -45.10 -33.62
CA TYR A 131 11.20 -43.90 -33.64
C TYR A 131 10.08 -44.01 -34.68
N VAL A 132 10.36 -44.62 -35.84
CA VAL A 132 9.34 -44.89 -36.86
C VAL A 132 8.31 -45.89 -36.32
N LEU A 133 8.74 -47.00 -35.71
CA LEU A 133 7.84 -47.96 -35.06
C LEU A 133 7.00 -47.28 -33.99
N GLN A 134 7.60 -46.52 -33.08
CA GLN A 134 6.86 -45.80 -32.03
C GLN A 134 5.78 -44.85 -32.61
N LYS A 135 6.01 -44.25 -33.78
CA LYS A 135 5.06 -43.35 -34.44
C LYS A 135 3.96 -44.08 -35.21
N LEU A 136 4.24 -45.28 -35.70
CA LEU A 136 3.37 -46.05 -36.59
C LEU A 136 2.71 -47.26 -35.91
N GLU A 137 3.11 -47.60 -34.68
CA GLU A 137 2.51 -48.63 -33.84
C GLU A 137 1.02 -48.31 -33.57
N GLY A 138 0.17 -49.32 -33.64
CA GLY A 138 -1.27 -49.19 -33.40
C GLY A 138 -2.07 -48.49 -34.51
N LYS A 139 -1.45 -48.24 -35.68
CA LYS A 139 -2.15 -47.68 -36.85
C LYS A 139 -2.81 -48.76 -37.70
N THR A 140 -3.99 -48.45 -38.21
CA THR A 140 -4.69 -49.31 -39.18
C THR A 140 -3.97 -49.31 -40.53
N PRO A 141 -4.22 -50.32 -41.40
CA PRO A 141 -3.66 -50.31 -42.76
C PRO A 141 -4.00 -49.04 -43.55
N GLU A 142 -5.19 -48.47 -43.34
CA GLU A 142 -5.62 -47.21 -43.96
C GLU A 142 -4.81 -46.02 -43.41
N GLU A 143 -4.65 -45.94 -42.09
CA GLU A 143 -3.84 -44.90 -41.44
C GLU A 143 -2.36 -44.99 -41.83
N LEU A 144 -1.83 -46.20 -42.05
CA LEU A 144 -0.47 -46.42 -42.55
C LEU A 144 -0.31 -46.02 -44.01
N GLY A 145 -1.37 -46.15 -44.82
CA GLY A 145 -1.38 -45.70 -46.22
C GLY A 145 -1.03 -44.22 -46.38
N ALA A 146 -1.41 -43.38 -45.41
CA ALA A 146 -1.07 -41.96 -45.41
C ALA A 146 0.43 -41.65 -45.19
N TYR A 147 1.22 -42.63 -44.75
CA TYR A 147 2.66 -42.50 -44.49
C TYR A 147 3.52 -43.23 -45.52
N LEU A 148 2.92 -43.80 -46.57
CA LEU A 148 3.68 -44.31 -47.70
C LEU A 148 4.43 -43.17 -48.37
N PRO A 149 5.69 -43.39 -48.78
CA PRO A 149 6.49 -42.33 -49.36
C PRO A 149 5.83 -41.79 -50.65
N PRO A 150 5.91 -40.47 -50.89
CA PRO A 150 5.44 -39.87 -52.14
C PRO A 150 6.17 -40.46 -53.35
N ALA A 151 5.58 -40.28 -54.54
CA ALA A 151 6.09 -40.86 -55.79
C ALA A 151 7.53 -40.40 -56.12
N GLU A 152 7.84 -39.14 -55.83
CA GLU A 152 9.17 -38.55 -55.99
C GLU A 152 9.52 -37.76 -54.74
N VAL A 153 10.70 -38.03 -54.18
CA VAL A 153 11.26 -37.31 -53.03
C VAL A 153 12.69 -36.93 -53.34
N GLU A 154 12.99 -35.64 -53.28
CA GLU A 154 14.32 -35.08 -53.50
C GLU A 154 14.71 -34.11 -52.39
N LEU A 155 16.01 -34.03 -52.10
CA LEU A 155 16.56 -33.04 -51.19
C LEU A 155 17.05 -31.85 -52.00
N SER A 156 16.55 -30.67 -51.67
CA SER A 156 16.90 -29.40 -52.27
C SER A 156 17.30 -28.39 -51.19
N GLU A 157 17.66 -27.18 -51.61
CA GLU A 157 18.05 -26.11 -50.70
C GLU A 157 17.30 -24.82 -51.04
N VAL A 158 16.72 -24.20 -50.02
CA VAL A 158 16.09 -22.88 -50.13
C VAL A 158 16.94 -21.84 -49.42
N VAL A 159 17.47 -20.90 -50.20
CA VAL A 159 18.29 -19.81 -49.70
C VAL A 159 17.44 -18.57 -49.45
N VAL A 160 17.50 -18.05 -48.23
CA VAL A 160 16.79 -16.85 -47.79
C VAL A 160 17.79 -15.81 -47.35
N SER A 161 17.66 -14.59 -47.87
CA SER A 161 18.42 -13.44 -47.37
C SER A 161 17.91 -13.08 -45.98
N ILE A 162 18.75 -13.27 -44.99
CA ILE A 162 18.51 -12.76 -43.64
C ILE A 162 18.95 -11.30 -43.65
N PRO A 163 18.22 -10.38 -42.99
CA PRO A 163 18.78 -9.07 -42.67
C PRO A 163 20.19 -9.27 -42.09
N ARG A 164 21.17 -8.44 -42.51
CA ARG A 164 22.50 -8.46 -41.86
C ARG A 164 22.27 -8.50 -40.37
N GLU A 165 22.96 -9.42 -39.67
CA GLU A 165 23.23 -9.23 -38.25
C GLU A 165 23.60 -7.77 -38.12
N PHE A 166 22.63 -7.01 -37.65
CA PHE A 166 22.91 -5.79 -36.98
C PHE A 166 23.74 -6.31 -35.81
N ALA A 167 25.07 -6.25 -35.96
CA ALA A 167 25.95 -6.01 -34.83
C ALA A 167 25.19 -5.00 -34.04
N ILE A 168 24.59 -5.44 -32.92
CA ILE A 168 23.56 -4.72 -32.19
C ILE A 168 24.05 -3.27 -32.26
N PRO A 169 23.46 -2.38 -33.09
CA PRO A 169 23.52 -1.01 -32.68
C PRO A 169 22.91 -1.15 -31.31
N GLU A 170 23.49 -0.54 -30.30
CA GLU A 170 22.82 -0.40 -29.03
C GLU A 170 21.56 0.45 -29.31
N VAL A 171 20.60 -0.15 -30.00
CA VAL A 171 19.25 0.26 -30.23
C VAL A 171 18.69 -0.09 -28.88
N HIS A 172 18.88 0.86 -27.97
CA HIS A 172 17.82 1.37 -27.13
C HIS A 172 16.70 0.35 -27.06
N ALA A 173 16.87 -0.67 -26.23
CA ALA A 173 15.78 -1.58 -25.97
C ALA A 173 14.72 -0.72 -25.30
N LYS A 174 13.71 -0.30 -26.07
CA LYS A 174 12.43 -0.01 -25.47
C LYS A 174 12.12 -1.25 -24.65
N PRO A 175 11.88 -1.12 -23.34
CA PRO A 175 11.63 -2.28 -22.52
C PRO A 175 10.53 -3.13 -23.15
N PRO A 176 10.63 -4.48 -23.07
CA PRO A 176 9.59 -5.36 -23.59
C PRO A 176 8.23 -4.81 -23.19
N GLN A 177 7.34 -4.62 -24.16
CA GLN A 177 6.11 -3.84 -23.96
C GLN A 177 5.29 -4.36 -22.77
N ALA A 178 5.34 -5.67 -22.53
CA ALA A 178 4.75 -6.33 -21.37
C ALA A 178 5.34 -5.83 -20.03
N LEU A 179 6.67 -5.72 -19.93
CA LEU A 179 7.36 -5.29 -18.71
C LEU A 179 7.13 -3.80 -18.42
N ALA A 180 7.19 -2.96 -19.44
CA ALA A 180 7.02 -1.51 -19.32
C ALA A 180 5.60 -1.09 -18.88
N GLN A 181 4.59 -1.93 -19.13
CA GLN A 181 3.20 -1.66 -18.72
C GLN A 181 2.97 -1.85 -17.22
N VAL A 182 3.77 -2.71 -16.57
CA VAL A 182 3.49 -3.18 -15.19
C VAL A 182 4.66 -2.95 -14.25
N ALA A 183 5.83 -2.59 -14.76
CA ALA A 183 7.03 -2.34 -13.98
C ALA A 183 7.81 -1.12 -14.51
N GLU A 184 8.53 -0.46 -13.63
CA GLU A 184 9.40 0.67 -13.94
C GLU A 184 10.87 0.30 -13.70
N PRO A 185 11.81 0.72 -14.56
CA PRO A 185 13.22 0.44 -14.32
C PRO A 185 13.73 1.24 -13.12
N VAL A 186 14.24 0.55 -12.09
CA VAL A 186 14.75 1.19 -10.86
C VAL A 186 15.89 2.16 -11.17
N GLY A 187 16.68 1.84 -12.20
CA GLY A 187 17.80 2.67 -12.65
C GLY A 187 17.40 3.95 -13.41
N ASP A 188 16.11 4.17 -13.70
CA ASP A 188 15.65 5.37 -14.40
C ASP A 188 15.82 6.63 -13.54
N ARG A 189 16.12 7.75 -14.19
CA ARG A 189 16.27 9.05 -13.54
C ARG A 189 15.00 9.51 -12.84
N ALA A 190 13.82 9.19 -13.39
CA ALA A 190 12.54 9.54 -12.76
C ALA A 190 12.37 8.85 -11.41
N VAL A 191 12.57 7.52 -11.38
CA VAL A 191 12.54 6.72 -10.14
C VAL A 191 13.63 7.19 -9.19
N ARG A 192 14.87 7.35 -9.67
CA ARG A 192 16.02 7.79 -8.85
C ARG A 192 15.86 9.18 -8.25
N LYS A 193 15.23 10.15 -8.93
CA LYS A 193 14.97 11.48 -8.36
C LYS A 193 14.03 11.41 -7.15
N GLY A 194 13.18 10.39 -7.07
CA GLY A 194 12.27 10.18 -5.94
C GLY A 194 12.98 9.74 -4.66
N PHE A 195 14.17 9.14 -4.76
CA PHE A 195 14.90 8.55 -3.64
C PHE A 195 16.26 9.22 -3.44
N ALA A 196 16.60 9.48 -2.18
CA ALA A 196 17.90 10.02 -1.82
C ALA A 196 18.98 8.92 -1.81
N ARG A 197 20.25 9.29 -1.57
CA ARG A 197 21.31 8.30 -1.34
C ARG A 197 21.08 7.60 0.01
N ALA A 198 21.48 6.35 0.15
CA ALA A 198 21.38 5.62 1.41
C ALA A 198 22.52 6.00 2.38
N TRP A 199 22.60 7.29 2.76
CA TRP A 199 23.63 7.78 3.69
C TRP A 199 23.59 7.01 5.03
N GLY A 200 24.77 6.69 5.56
CA GLY A 200 24.89 5.95 6.82
C GLY A 200 24.53 4.46 6.70
N ARG A 201 24.31 3.95 5.49
CA ARG A 201 24.06 2.52 5.18
C ARG A 201 25.08 1.95 4.21
N GLU A 202 26.28 2.52 4.13
CA GLU A 202 27.30 2.14 3.13
C GLU A 202 27.67 0.64 3.23
N ALA A 203 27.75 0.10 4.45
CA ALA A 203 28.01 -1.32 4.66
C ALA A 203 26.84 -2.22 4.22
N GLU A 204 25.60 -1.81 4.50
CA GLU A 204 24.40 -2.55 4.08
C GLU A 204 24.22 -2.51 2.55
N VAL A 205 24.52 -1.37 1.92
CA VAL A 205 24.54 -1.22 0.46
C VAL A 205 25.56 -2.18 -0.14
N ALA A 206 26.78 -2.21 0.38
CA ALA A 206 27.83 -3.11 -0.11
C ALA A 206 27.45 -4.60 0.04
N ALA A 207 26.85 -4.97 1.17
CA ALA A 207 26.36 -6.33 1.40
C ALA A 207 25.23 -6.71 0.45
N LEU A 208 24.29 -5.79 0.19
CA LEU A 208 23.21 -6.01 -0.77
C LEU A 208 23.75 -6.14 -2.20
N VAL A 209 24.67 -5.27 -2.61
CA VAL A 209 25.35 -5.36 -3.91
C VAL A 209 26.04 -6.71 -4.08
N HIS A 210 26.73 -7.21 -3.05
CA HIS A 210 27.37 -8.53 -3.08
C HIS A 210 26.36 -9.64 -3.33
N LYS A 211 25.25 -9.67 -2.59
CA LYS A 211 24.18 -10.68 -2.76
C LYS A 211 23.53 -10.63 -4.15
N LEU A 212 23.30 -9.43 -4.67
CA LEU A 212 22.64 -9.24 -5.98
C LEU A 212 23.55 -9.57 -7.16
N HIS A 213 24.81 -9.12 -7.12
CA HIS A 213 25.74 -9.23 -8.25
C HIS A 213 26.55 -10.52 -8.22
N ARG A 214 27.11 -10.91 -7.06
CA ARG A 214 28.00 -12.08 -6.92
C ARG A 214 27.22 -13.36 -6.67
N GLU A 215 26.36 -13.37 -5.66
CA GLU A 215 25.60 -14.58 -5.26
C GLU A 215 24.38 -14.82 -6.15
N LYS A 216 23.89 -13.77 -6.84
CA LYS A 216 22.67 -13.80 -7.67
C LYS A 216 21.44 -14.32 -6.88
N ALA A 217 21.41 -14.08 -5.58
CA ALA A 217 20.39 -14.58 -4.67
C ALA A 217 19.07 -13.78 -4.78
N ASN A 218 17.97 -14.42 -4.41
CA ASN A 218 16.74 -13.73 -4.06
C ASN A 218 16.92 -13.05 -2.70
N VAL A 219 16.53 -11.78 -2.57
CA VAL A 219 16.78 -11.00 -1.35
C VAL A 219 15.48 -10.46 -0.77
N LEU A 220 15.31 -10.59 0.55
CA LEU A 220 14.21 -10.02 1.30
C LEU A 220 14.73 -8.99 2.30
N LEU A 221 14.40 -7.70 2.08
CA LEU A 221 14.74 -6.62 2.99
C LEU A 221 13.69 -6.57 4.12
N VAL A 222 14.12 -6.81 5.36
CA VAL A 222 13.20 -6.90 6.51
C VAL A 222 13.46 -5.77 7.50
N GLY A 223 12.45 -4.94 7.77
CA GLY A 223 12.57 -3.84 8.72
C GLY A 223 11.30 -3.00 8.84
N GLU A 224 11.20 -2.18 9.88
CA GLU A 224 10.02 -1.36 10.16
C GLU A 224 9.65 -0.39 8.99
N PRO A 225 8.38 0.00 8.83
CA PRO A 225 7.98 0.96 7.78
C PRO A 225 8.67 2.32 7.94
N GLY A 226 9.51 2.71 6.98
CA GLY A 226 10.21 4.01 7.00
C GLY A 226 11.69 3.97 7.42
N VAL A 227 12.26 2.80 7.73
CA VAL A 227 13.71 2.67 8.00
C VAL A 227 14.61 2.92 6.77
N GLY A 228 14.03 3.03 5.57
CA GLY A 228 14.77 3.30 4.33
C GLY A 228 15.10 2.06 3.49
N LYS A 229 14.33 0.97 3.60
CA LYS A 229 14.48 -0.26 2.80
C LYS A 229 14.52 0.02 1.28
N THR A 230 13.55 0.77 0.76
CA THR A 230 13.50 1.14 -0.66
C THR A 230 14.66 2.01 -1.08
N THR A 231 15.09 2.94 -0.23
CA THR A 231 16.27 3.79 -0.48
C THR A 231 17.54 2.96 -0.56
N LEU A 232 17.72 2.01 0.37
CA LEU A 232 18.81 1.04 0.38
C LEU A 232 18.82 0.20 -0.90
N MET A 233 17.66 -0.33 -1.30
CA MET A 233 17.51 -1.09 -2.55
C MET A 233 17.90 -0.26 -3.78
N VAL A 234 17.38 0.96 -3.92
CA VAL A 234 17.64 1.82 -5.09
C VAL A 234 19.12 2.18 -5.20
N ASP A 235 19.79 2.48 -4.08
CA ASP A 235 21.22 2.82 -4.10
C ASP A 235 22.10 1.58 -4.38
N ALA A 236 21.76 0.42 -3.80
CA ALA A 236 22.46 -0.83 -4.11
C ALA A 236 22.27 -1.26 -5.57
N VAL A 237 21.07 -1.15 -6.11
CA VAL A 237 20.79 -1.42 -7.53
C VAL A 237 21.64 -0.53 -8.44
N LYS A 238 21.79 0.76 -8.10
CA LYS A 238 22.62 1.69 -8.86
C LYS A 238 24.09 1.25 -8.87
N ASP A 239 24.63 0.80 -7.75
CA ASP A 239 26.03 0.36 -7.68
C ASP A 239 26.22 -1.02 -8.32
N ALA A 240 25.25 -1.93 -8.20
CA ALA A 240 25.23 -3.20 -8.93
C ALA A 240 25.18 -3.01 -10.46
N GLU A 241 24.36 -2.08 -10.96
CA GLU A 241 24.32 -1.73 -12.39
C GLU A 241 25.67 -1.18 -12.87
N LYS A 242 26.35 -0.33 -12.09
CA LYS A 242 27.67 0.20 -12.47
C LYS A 242 28.73 -0.90 -12.55
N LEU A 243 28.77 -1.80 -11.58
CA LEU A 243 29.73 -2.92 -11.58
C LEU A 243 29.49 -3.86 -12.77
N ALA A 244 28.23 -4.11 -13.10
CA ALA A 244 27.88 -4.83 -14.31
C ALA A 244 28.34 -4.09 -15.57
N ASP A 245 28.12 -2.77 -15.67
CA ASP A 245 28.58 -1.97 -16.81
C ASP A 245 30.12 -2.01 -16.96
N GLU A 246 30.86 -2.07 -15.85
CA GLU A 246 32.33 -2.16 -15.85
C GLU A 246 32.85 -3.54 -16.26
N GLU A 247 32.22 -4.63 -15.81
CA GLU A 247 32.58 -6.01 -16.16
C GLU A 247 32.31 -6.37 -17.63
N PHE A 248 31.26 -5.79 -18.23
CA PHE A 248 30.87 -6.07 -19.63
C PHE A 248 31.44 -5.04 -20.63
N GLY A 249 32.27 -4.10 -20.18
CA GLY A 249 32.87 -3.03 -20.98
C GLY A 249 31.92 -1.83 -21.20
N LYS A 250 32.49 -0.61 -21.29
CA LYS A 250 31.73 0.61 -21.64
C LYS A 250 31.18 0.48 -23.05
N SER A 251 29.99 -0.09 -23.15
CA SER A 251 29.19 -0.13 -24.35
C SER A 251 28.83 1.32 -24.75
N ALA A 252 28.99 1.68 -26.03
CA ALA A 252 28.90 3.05 -26.55
C ALA A 252 27.46 3.62 -26.62
N GLY A 253 26.51 3.00 -25.94
CA GLY A 253 25.08 3.21 -26.08
C GLY A 253 24.31 3.16 -24.76
N PRO A 254 22.97 3.15 -24.82
CA PRO A 254 22.08 3.26 -23.65
C PRO A 254 22.26 2.11 -22.66
N LYS A 255 22.42 2.47 -21.38
CA LYS A 255 22.53 1.52 -20.26
C LYS A 255 21.35 0.54 -20.22
N GLN A 256 21.63 -0.76 -20.34
CA GLN A 256 20.64 -1.83 -20.19
C GLN A 256 20.17 -1.92 -18.73
N ARG A 257 18.87 -1.68 -18.48
CA ARG A 257 18.30 -1.70 -17.13
C ARG A 257 17.89 -3.12 -16.74
N ARG A 258 18.53 -3.65 -15.70
CA ARG A 258 18.32 -5.04 -15.24
C ARG A 258 17.32 -5.13 -14.07
N PHE A 259 17.07 -4.05 -13.35
CA PHE A 259 16.23 -4.07 -12.15
C PHE A 259 14.91 -3.33 -12.39
N TRP A 260 13.79 -3.99 -12.07
CA TRP A 260 12.45 -3.55 -12.43
C TRP A 260 11.52 -3.56 -11.22
N LEU A 261 11.01 -2.38 -10.84
CA LEU A 261 10.10 -2.20 -9.71
C LEU A 261 8.64 -2.40 -10.13
N THR A 262 7.93 -3.25 -9.41
CA THR A 262 6.48 -3.47 -9.58
C THR A 262 5.77 -3.59 -8.23
N SER A 263 4.44 -3.69 -8.28
CA SER A 263 3.60 -4.03 -7.15
C SER A 263 2.53 -5.03 -7.57
N ALA A 264 2.02 -5.81 -6.61
CA ALA A 264 0.95 -6.78 -6.87
C ALA A 264 -0.26 -6.13 -7.56
N GLY A 265 -0.58 -4.87 -7.20
CA GLY A 265 -1.65 -4.10 -7.83
C GLY A 265 -1.41 -3.79 -9.32
N ARG A 266 -0.16 -3.50 -9.72
CA ARG A 266 0.18 -3.25 -11.13
C ARG A 266 0.10 -4.52 -11.97
N LEU A 267 0.49 -5.66 -11.41
CA LEU A 267 0.42 -6.95 -12.10
C LEU A 267 -1.02 -7.33 -12.45
N ILE A 268 -1.97 -7.13 -11.52
CA ILE A 268 -3.39 -7.48 -11.74
C ILE A 268 -4.23 -6.34 -12.35
N ALA A 269 -3.64 -5.15 -12.55
CA ALA A 269 -4.40 -3.97 -12.99
C ALA A 269 -5.09 -4.20 -14.34
N GLY A 270 -6.39 -3.92 -14.39
CA GLY A 270 -7.20 -4.04 -15.60
C GLY A 270 -7.67 -5.46 -15.95
N MET A 271 -7.41 -6.45 -15.10
CA MET A 271 -7.79 -7.84 -15.34
C MET A 271 -9.20 -8.14 -14.85
N LYS A 272 -9.98 -8.83 -15.69
CA LYS A 272 -11.39 -9.17 -15.42
C LYS A 272 -11.66 -10.68 -15.45
N TYR A 273 -10.85 -11.44 -16.21
CA TYR A 273 -11.04 -12.87 -16.40
C TYR A 273 -9.93 -13.67 -15.71
N LEU A 274 -10.26 -14.90 -15.30
CA LEU A 274 -9.31 -15.84 -14.71
C LEU A 274 -8.16 -16.13 -15.70
N GLY A 275 -6.92 -16.23 -15.21
CA GLY A 275 -5.72 -16.52 -16.01
C GLY A 275 -5.07 -15.32 -16.71
N GLN A 276 -5.74 -14.18 -16.88
CA GLN A 276 -5.15 -13.04 -17.61
C GLN A 276 -3.97 -12.40 -16.88
N TRP A 277 -4.02 -12.37 -15.54
CA TRP A 277 -2.90 -11.85 -14.77
C TRP A 277 -1.73 -12.85 -14.76
N GLU A 278 -2.00 -14.16 -14.86
CA GLU A 278 -0.97 -15.22 -14.93
C GLU A 278 -0.19 -15.11 -16.23
N GLU A 279 -0.89 -15.03 -17.38
CA GLU A 279 -0.28 -14.82 -18.70
C GLU A 279 0.63 -13.58 -18.73
N ARG A 280 0.16 -12.49 -18.10
CA ARG A 280 0.96 -11.26 -17.96
C ARG A 280 2.20 -11.49 -17.10
N VAL A 281 2.09 -12.19 -15.97
CA VAL A 281 3.22 -12.50 -15.10
C VAL A 281 4.22 -13.41 -15.81
N GLU A 282 3.77 -14.38 -16.60
CA GLU A 282 4.65 -15.18 -17.47
C GLU A 282 5.39 -14.32 -18.49
N GLY A 283 4.68 -13.40 -19.15
CA GLY A 283 5.29 -12.43 -20.07
C GLY A 283 6.35 -11.55 -19.39
N VAL A 284 6.13 -11.16 -18.14
CA VAL A 284 7.11 -10.44 -17.32
C VAL A 284 8.34 -11.31 -17.02
N ILE A 285 8.14 -12.58 -16.65
CA ILE A 285 9.23 -13.52 -16.38
C ILE A 285 10.07 -13.77 -17.64
N GLY A 286 9.42 -14.01 -18.79
CA GLY A 286 10.11 -14.17 -20.07
C GLY A 286 10.95 -12.95 -20.44
N ALA A 287 10.36 -11.75 -20.35
CA ALA A 287 11.06 -10.49 -20.58
C ALA A 287 12.25 -10.28 -19.63
N LEU A 288 12.12 -10.66 -18.35
CA LEU A 288 13.23 -10.59 -17.40
C LEU A 288 14.31 -11.63 -17.68
N GLY A 289 13.94 -12.82 -18.17
CA GLY A 289 14.87 -13.86 -18.59
C GLY A 289 15.82 -13.36 -19.69
N GLU A 290 15.27 -12.71 -20.73
CA GLU A 290 16.04 -12.09 -21.82
C GLU A 290 17.00 -11.01 -21.31
N LEU A 291 16.55 -10.20 -20.34
CA LEU A 291 17.35 -9.11 -19.76
C LEU A 291 18.33 -9.57 -18.68
N LYS A 292 18.31 -10.86 -18.29
CA LYS A 292 18.93 -11.37 -17.06
C LYS A 292 18.58 -10.49 -15.85
N GLY A 293 17.33 -10.03 -15.83
CA GLY A 293 16.82 -9.01 -14.94
C GLY A 293 16.43 -9.55 -13.56
N VAL A 294 16.08 -8.63 -12.67
CA VAL A 294 15.64 -8.87 -11.30
C VAL A 294 14.35 -8.09 -11.06
N LEU A 295 13.33 -8.80 -10.59
CA LEU A 295 12.04 -8.21 -10.22
C LEU A 295 12.12 -7.64 -8.80
N CYS A 296 11.89 -6.35 -8.66
CA CYS A 296 11.84 -5.66 -7.37
C CYS A 296 10.38 -5.45 -6.99
N VAL A 297 9.98 -5.86 -5.80
CA VAL A 297 8.60 -5.78 -5.32
C VAL A 297 8.56 -5.03 -4.00
N GLU A 298 7.72 -3.99 -3.94
CA GLU A 298 7.64 -3.11 -2.76
C GLU A 298 7.24 -3.84 -1.48
N ARG A 299 6.39 -4.87 -1.57
CA ARG A 299 5.83 -5.60 -0.42
C ARG A 299 5.61 -7.07 -0.78
N LEU A 300 6.32 -7.97 -0.11
CA LEU A 300 6.18 -9.42 -0.35
C LEU A 300 4.77 -9.93 -0.01
N LEU A 301 4.21 -9.51 1.13
CA LEU A 301 2.90 -9.97 1.60
C LEU A 301 1.78 -9.65 0.61
N ASP A 302 1.89 -8.55 -0.14
CA ASP A 302 0.88 -8.17 -1.13
C ASP A 302 0.78 -9.18 -2.28
N LEU A 303 1.87 -9.89 -2.62
CA LEU A 303 1.85 -10.97 -3.61
C LEU A 303 1.15 -12.22 -3.07
N VAL A 304 1.24 -12.48 -1.77
CA VAL A 304 0.56 -13.60 -1.09
C VAL A 304 -0.94 -13.34 -0.97
N GLN A 305 -1.34 -12.07 -0.86
CA GLN A 305 -2.74 -11.66 -0.64
C GLN A 305 -3.54 -11.41 -1.91
N ARG A 306 -2.88 -11.28 -3.07
CA ARG A 306 -3.54 -10.96 -4.35
C ARG A 306 -3.32 -12.07 -5.37
N GLY A 307 -4.11 -12.06 -6.45
CA GLY A 307 -4.04 -13.04 -7.54
C GLY A 307 -5.07 -14.17 -7.45
N GLY A 308 -5.70 -14.37 -6.29
CA GLY A 308 -6.72 -15.40 -6.10
C GLY A 308 -7.55 -15.20 -4.84
N VAL A 309 -8.34 -16.21 -4.48
CA VAL A 309 -9.26 -16.18 -3.32
C VAL A 309 -8.51 -16.33 -1.99
N GLY A 310 -7.34 -16.97 -2.02
CA GLY A 310 -6.47 -17.14 -0.86
C GLY A 310 -5.00 -17.35 -1.24
N PRO A 311 -4.12 -17.62 -0.26
CA PRO A 311 -2.69 -17.77 -0.49
C PRO A 311 -2.30 -18.86 -1.50
N ALA A 312 -3.09 -19.94 -1.60
CA ALA A 312 -2.84 -21.05 -2.50
C ALA A 312 -2.98 -20.70 -3.99
N ASP A 313 -3.82 -19.70 -4.31
CA ASP A 313 -4.07 -19.23 -5.69
C ASP A 313 -3.47 -17.83 -5.91
N SER A 314 -2.50 -17.45 -5.08
CA SER A 314 -1.92 -16.12 -5.07
C SER A 314 -0.81 -15.94 -6.12
N ILE A 315 -0.48 -14.69 -6.42
CA ILE A 315 0.67 -14.36 -7.29
C ILE A 315 1.95 -14.97 -6.72
N ALA A 316 2.14 -14.93 -5.39
CA ALA A 316 3.32 -15.51 -4.76
C ALA A 316 3.44 -17.01 -5.04
N MET A 317 2.34 -17.78 -4.93
CA MET A 317 2.34 -19.22 -5.19
C MET A 317 2.69 -19.52 -6.65
N PHE A 318 2.14 -18.74 -7.58
CA PHE A 318 2.46 -18.84 -9.00
C PHE A 318 3.95 -18.61 -9.31
N LEU A 319 4.61 -17.72 -8.56
CA LEU A 319 6.03 -17.38 -8.75
C LEU A 319 7.00 -18.42 -8.15
N VAL A 320 6.58 -19.22 -7.17
CA VAL A 320 7.44 -20.19 -6.46
C VAL A 320 8.21 -21.12 -7.41
N PRO A 321 7.58 -21.78 -8.42
CA PRO A 321 8.29 -22.68 -9.33
C PRO A 321 9.44 -21.98 -10.08
N TYR A 322 9.23 -20.73 -10.51
CA TYR A 322 10.23 -19.95 -11.24
C TYR A 322 11.38 -19.49 -10.34
N LEU A 323 11.10 -19.18 -9.06
CA LEU A 323 12.12 -18.84 -8.06
C LEU A 323 12.99 -20.06 -7.72
N VAL A 324 12.37 -21.24 -7.56
CA VAL A 324 13.08 -22.49 -7.26
C VAL A 324 13.95 -22.94 -8.43
N ARG A 325 13.46 -22.81 -9.67
CA ARG A 325 14.23 -23.13 -10.88
C ARG A 325 15.31 -22.09 -11.22
N GLY A 326 15.29 -20.92 -10.57
CA GLY A 326 16.21 -19.82 -10.86
C GLY A 326 15.91 -19.08 -12.17
N GLU A 327 14.72 -19.30 -12.75
CA GLU A 327 14.22 -18.58 -13.94
C GLU A 327 13.85 -17.12 -13.60
N LEU A 328 13.46 -16.88 -12.34
CA LEU A 328 13.16 -15.56 -11.82
C LEU A 328 14.08 -15.24 -10.64
N ARG A 329 14.60 -14.01 -10.62
CA ARG A 329 15.29 -13.44 -9.46
C ARG A 329 14.49 -12.27 -8.88
N MET A 330 14.41 -12.18 -7.57
CA MET A 330 13.57 -11.20 -6.90
C MET A 330 14.25 -10.47 -5.74
N ILE A 331 13.94 -9.18 -5.61
CA ILE A 331 14.12 -8.39 -4.38
C ILE A 331 12.74 -8.03 -3.87
N ALA A 332 12.46 -8.29 -2.60
CA ALA A 332 11.23 -7.87 -1.98
C ALA A 332 11.49 -7.16 -0.63
N GLU A 333 10.53 -6.37 -0.17
CA GLU A 333 10.55 -5.81 1.18
C GLU A 333 9.43 -6.39 2.04
N ALA A 334 9.69 -6.47 3.35
CA ALA A 334 8.70 -6.81 4.36
C ALA A 334 9.00 -6.10 5.69
N THR A 335 7.97 -5.88 6.49
CA THR A 335 8.14 -5.64 7.93
C THR A 335 8.30 -6.96 8.68
N PRO A 336 8.83 -6.95 9.93
CA PRO A 336 8.87 -8.17 10.75
C PRO A 336 7.50 -8.83 10.90
N ALA A 337 6.45 -8.03 11.17
CA ALA A 337 5.08 -8.54 11.28
C ALA A 337 4.54 -9.13 9.96
N GLU A 338 4.87 -8.52 8.82
CA GLU A 338 4.50 -9.03 7.50
C GLU A 338 5.26 -10.32 7.15
N LEU A 339 6.53 -10.44 7.56
CA LEU A 339 7.30 -11.68 7.40
C LEU A 339 6.66 -12.82 8.21
N ASP A 340 6.27 -12.57 9.45
CA ASP A 340 5.58 -13.57 10.27
C ASP A 340 4.21 -13.94 9.68
N ALA A 341 3.49 -12.96 9.13
CA ALA A 341 2.25 -13.24 8.39
C ALA A 341 2.52 -14.10 7.15
N CYS A 342 3.57 -13.81 6.37
CA CYS A 342 3.97 -14.63 5.23
C CYS A 342 4.30 -16.06 5.65
N ARG A 343 5.05 -16.26 6.74
CA ARG A 343 5.38 -17.60 7.28
C ARG A 343 4.13 -18.39 7.67
N ARG A 344 3.12 -17.72 8.25
CA ARG A 344 1.84 -18.36 8.60
C ARG A 344 1.00 -18.71 7.38
N LEU A 345 0.92 -17.80 6.40
CA LEU A 345 0.05 -17.94 5.23
C LEU A 345 0.64 -18.84 4.14
N MET A 346 1.96 -18.82 3.96
CA MET A 346 2.69 -19.59 2.95
C MET A 346 4.03 -20.07 3.51
N PRO A 347 4.03 -21.20 4.26
CA PRO A 347 5.26 -21.83 4.73
C PRO A 347 6.20 -22.15 3.55
N GLY A 348 7.50 -21.94 3.73
CA GLY A 348 8.51 -22.21 2.69
C GLY A 348 8.81 -21.05 1.75
N LEU A 349 7.88 -20.11 1.52
CA LEU A 349 8.15 -18.95 0.66
C LEU A 349 9.32 -18.09 1.16
N PRO A 350 9.40 -17.69 2.45
CA PRO A 350 10.52 -16.90 2.94
C PRO A 350 11.87 -17.61 2.86
N ASP A 351 11.87 -18.95 2.84
CA ASP A 351 13.10 -19.75 2.77
C ASP A 351 13.76 -19.69 1.37
N LEU A 352 13.01 -19.23 0.35
CA LEU A 352 13.53 -18.95 -0.99
C LEU A 352 14.34 -17.64 -1.06
N PHE A 353 14.36 -16.84 0.01
CA PHE A 353 15.02 -15.54 0.07
C PHE A 353 16.12 -15.51 1.11
N GLN A 354 17.19 -14.78 0.82
CA GLN A 354 18.16 -14.35 1.81
C GLN A 354 17.64 -13.10 2.53
N ILE A 355 17.43 -13.20 3.83
CA ILE A 355 16.92 -12.09 4.65
C ILE A 355 18.05 -11.12 4.98
N VAL A 356 17.83 -9.83 4.69
CA VAL A 356 18.71 -8.73 5.07
C VAL A 356 17.95 -7.82 6.04
N PRO A 357 18.31 -7.81 7.34
CA PRO A 357 17.64 -6.95 8.31
C PRO A 357 18.07 -5.49 8.13
N VAL A 358 17.10 -4.57 8.18
CA VAL A 358 17.31 -3.12 8.06
C VAL A 358 16.82 -2.46 9.35
N GLN A 359 17.78 -2.01 10.16
CA GLN A 359 17.50 -1.45 11.49
C GLN A 359 17.23 0.06 11.43
N PRO A 360 16.40 0.62 12.32
CA PRO A 360 16.24 2.06 12.45
C PRO A 360 17.54 2.73 12.92
N PHE A 361 17.76 3.99 12.52
CA PHE A 361 18.96 4.72 12.94
C PHE A 361 18.93 5.14 14.42
N ASP A 362 20.11 5.15 15.01
CA ASP A 362 20.37 5.79 16.29
C ASP A 362 20.31 7.33 16.17
N ARG A 363 20.54 8.05 17.28
CA ARG A 363 20.40 9.51 17.29
C ARG A 363 21.45 10.19 16.40
N ALA A 364 22.70 9.75 16.51
CA ALA A 364 23.82 10.37 15.83
C ALA A 364 23.73 10.16 14.31
N THR A 365 23.44 8.93 13.88
CA THR A 365 23.29 8.60 12.45
C THR A 365 22.05 9.25 11.86
N ALA A 366 20.93 9.28 12.60
CA ALA A 366 19.73 9.99 12.15
C ALA A 366 20.00 11.48 11.92
N LEU A 367 20.69 12.16 12.84
CA LEU A 367 21.05 13.57 12.69
C LEU A 367 21.93 13.78 11.45
N MET A 368 22.99 13.01 11.31
CA MET A 368 23.89 13.07 10.14
C MET A 368 23.13 12.91 8.82
N VAL A 369 22.22 11.94 8.74
CA VAL A 369 21.42 11.67 7.54
C VAL A 369 20.45 12.81 7.23
N ILE A 370 19.81 13.37 8.26
CA ILE A 370 18.89 14.49 8.09
C ILE A 370 19.63 15.75 7.64
N ASP A 371 20.79 16.05 8.21
CA ASP A 371 21.64 17.18 7.77
C ASP A 371 22.08 16.98 6.31
N LYS A 372 22.52 15.77 5.93
CA LYS A 372 22.87 15.45 4.54
C LYS A 372 21.68 15.59 3.59
N GLN A 373 20.48 15.20 4.03
CA GLN A 373 19.26 15.36 3.25
C GLN A 373 18.92 16.83 3.05
N LEU A 374 19.04 17.66 4.08
CA LEU A 374 18.84 19.11 3.99
C LEU A 374 19.84 19.72 3.00
N GLU A 375 21.14 19.47 3.15
CA GLU A 375 22.21 19.95 2.26
C GLU A 375 21.96 19.57 0.79
N THR A 376 21.59 18.31 0.55
CA THR A 376 21.34 17.79 -0.80
C THR A 376 20.10 18.43 -1.43
N SER A 377 19.03 18.61 -0.65
CA SER A 377 17.82 19.30 -1.10
C SER A 377 18.07 20.79 -1.37
N ALA A 378 18.99 21.42 -0.63
CA ALA A 378 19.35 22.82 -0.79
C ALA A 378 20.36 23.10 -1.92
N SER A 379 20.87 22.08 -2.62
CA SER A 379 21.88 22.22 -3.68
C SER A 379 21.40 22.98 -4.95
N GLY A 380 20.17 23.52 -4.95
CA GLY A 380 19.69 24.48 -5.95
C GLY A 380 20.16 25.92 -5.64
N PRO A 381 19.89 26.90 -6.52
CA PRO A 381 20.36 28.27 -6.32
C PRO A 381 19.66 28.92 -5.11
N GLY A 382 20.42 29.30 -4.08
CA GLY A 382 20.05 30.34 -3.13
C GLY A 382 19.43 29.93 -1.78
N VAL A 383 19.32 28.64 -1.45
CA VAL A 383 18.77 28.21 -0.14
C VAL A 383 19.87 27.90 0.85
N GLU A 384 20.01 28.76 1.85
CA GLU A 384 20.87 28.53 3.01
C GLU A 384 20.11 27.77 4.11
N ILE A 385 20.82 26.89 4.83
CA ILE A 385 20.28 26.14 5.96
C ILE A 385 21.00 26.58 7.21
N GLU A 386 20.26 27.07 8.20
CA GLU A 386 20.80 27.46 9.49
C GLU A 386 21.19 26.22 10.31
N ARG A 387 22.28 26.35 11.08
CA ARG A 387 22.75 25.30 12.01
C ARG A 387 21.66 24.97 13.03
N GLY A 388 21.59 23.70 13.44
CA GLY A 388 20.59 23.21 14.41
C GLY A 388 19.22 22.88 13.81
N THR A 389 18.98 23.15 12.53
CA THR A 389 17.73 22.76 11.82
C THR A 389 17.50 21.24 11.88
N GLY A 390 18.51 20.44 11.52
CA GLY A 390 18.40 18.97 11.58
C GLY A 390 18.20 18.45 13.00
N GLU A 391 18.89 19.05 13.99
CA GLU A 391 18.70 18.70 15.41
C GLU A 391 17.27 18.97 15.87
N ARG A 392 16.69 20.12 15.48
CA ARG A 392 15.29 20.45 15.80
C ARG A 392 14.32 19.45 15.17
N ILE A 393 14.54 19.01 13.92
CA ILE A 393 13.72 17.98 13.26
C ILE A 393 13.80 16.67 14.05
N VAL A 394 15.01 16.16 14.31
CA VAL A 394 15.20 14.87 15.02
C VAL A 394 14.59 14.94 16.43
N ARG A 395 14.75 16.05 17.15
CA ARG A 395 14.17 16.26 18.48
C ARG A 395 12.65 16.20 18.45
N LEU A 396 11.99 16.93 17.55
CA LEU A 396 10.52 16.95 17.47
C LEU A 396 9.95 15.59 17.07
N PHE A 397 10.55 14.91 16.10
CA PHE A 397 10.10 13.56 15.71
C PHE A 397 10.26 12.56 16.84
N ARG A 398 11.39 12.55 17.56
CA ARG A 398 11.58 11.65 18.71
C ARG A 398 10.59 11.93 19.84
N ARG A 399 10.28 13.20 20.10
CA ARG A 399 9.38 13.59 21.18
C ARG A 399 7.92 13.28 20.87
N PHE A 400 7.45 13.64 19.68
CA PHE A 400 6.02 13.61 19.35
C PHE A 400 5.61 12.43 18.46
N MET A 401 6.57 11.78 17.81
CA MET A 401 6.38 10.61 16.95
C MET A 401 7.41 9.52 17.25
N PRO A 402 7.57 9.06 18.51
CA PRO A 402 8.60 8.09 18.90
C PRO A 402 8.46 6.73 18.18
N TYR A 403 7.27 6.43 17.68
CA TYR A 403 6.96 5.25 16.87
C TYR A 403 7.38 5.38 15.40
N SER A 404 7.79 6.57 14.96
CA SER A 404 8.23 6.81 13.60
C SER A 404 9.72 6.45 13.48
N PRO A 405 10.08 5.41 12.69
CA PRO A 405 11.46 5.03 12.57
C PRO A 405 12.24 6.05 11.74
N PHE A 406 13.50 6.25 12.11
CA PHE A 406 14.45 7.05 11.34
C PHE A 406 15.10 6.21 10.24
N PRO A 407 15.35 6.80 9.05
CA PRO A 407 15.24 8.24 8.74
C PRO A 407 13.92 8.66 8.05
N GLY A 408 13.09 7.75 7.56
CA GLY A 408 12.11 7.99 6.48
C GLY A 408 11.19 9.20 6.67
N PRO A 409 10.23 9.20 7.61
CA PRO A 409 9.28 10.30 7.76
C PRO A 409 9.92 11.65 8.10
N ALA A 410 11.06 11.64 8.80
CA ALA A 410 11.85 12.82 9.12
C ALA A 410 12.60 13.37 7.89
N SER A 411 13.22 12.51 7.08
CA SER A 411 13.86 12.88 5.82
C SER A 411 12.85 13.42 4.81
N GLY A 412 11.67 12.79 4.73
CA GLY A 412 10.56 13.28 3.91
C GLY A 412 10.11 14.67 4.32
N PHE A 413 10.01 14.92 5.64
CA PHE A 413 9.71 16.25 6.19
C PHE A 413 10.80 17.27 5.89
N ALA A 414 12.07 16.90 6.03
CA ALA A 414 13.22 17.76 5.73
C ALA A 414 13.22 18.20 4.26
N ARG A 415 13.06 17.26 3.33
CA ARG A 415 12.95 17.53 1.89
C ARG A 415 11.78 18.45 1.56
N GLU A 416 10.58 18.10 2.03
CA GLU A 416 9.37 18.89 1.78
C GLU A 416 9.52 20.33 2.28
N MET A 417 10.14 20.50 3.46
CA MET A 417 10.37 21.82 4.04
C MET A 417 11.32 22.65 3.17
N VAL A 418 12.42 22.08 2.68
CA VAL A 418 13.33 22.78 1.74
C VAL A 418 12.61 23.11 0.43
N ASP A 419 11.87 22.16 -0.16
CA ASP A 419 11.15 22.36 -1.42
C ASP A 419 10.15 23.53 -1.33
N ILE A 420 9.45 23.68 -0.19
CA ILE A 420 8.54 24.81 0.07
C ILE A 420 9.31 26.13 0.15
N HIS A 421 10.46 26.16 0.83
CA HIS A 421 11.27 27.38 0.97
C HIS A 421 11.85 27.82 -0.39
N VAL A 422 12.31 26.86 -1.20
CA VAL A 422 12.72 27.10 -2.60
C VAL A 422 11.58 27.71 -3.39
N ARG A 423 10.37 27.11 -3.32
CA ARG A 423 9.21 27.57 -4.08
C ARG A 423 8.73 28.95 -3.66
N ASP A 424 8.73 29.23 -2.35
CA ASP A 424 8.22 30.47 -1.78
C ASP A 424 9.29 31.58 -1.73
N GLY A 425 10.52 31.31 -2.16
CA GLY A 425 11.64 32.26 -2.15
C GLY A 425 12.08 32.68 -0.73
N LYS A 426 11.80 31.87 0.28
CA LYS A 426 12.09 32.16 1.69
C LYS A 426 13.40 31.48 2.10
N THR A 427 14.44 32.26 2.35
CA THR A 427 15.74 31.78 2.79
C THR A 427 16.27 32.69 3.91
N PRO A 428 17.03 32.18 4.89
CA PRO A 428 17.43 30.79 5.11
C PRO A 428 16.29 29.89 5.67
N VAL A 429 16.50 28.58 5.57
CA VAL A 429 15.73 27.56 6.30
C VAL A 429 16.23 27.52 7.75
N THR A 430 15.36 27.77 8.71
CA THR A 430 15.73 27.93 10.12
C THR A 430 15.09 26.87 11.03
N PRO A 431 15.56 26.71 12.30
CA PRO A 431 14.85 25.92 13.29
C PRO A 431 13.40 26.37 13.52
N ASP A 432 13.09 27.64 13.31
CA ASP A 432 11.74 28.19 13.45
C ASP A 432 10.84 27.79 12.28
N SER A 433 11.39 27.69 11.07
CA SER A 433 10.69 27.10 9.91
C SER A 433 10.27 25.66 10.17
N VAL A 434 11.10 24.88 10.88
CA VAL A 434 10.77 23.51 11.31
C VAL A 434 9.56 23.53 12.24
N VAL A 435 9.53 24.44 13.21
CA VAL A 435 8.41 24.59 14.14
C VAL A 435 7.14 24.96 13.39
N ASP A 436 7.11 26.00 12.55
CA ASP A 436 5.90 26.39 11.81
C ASP A 436 5.35 25.25 10.93
N ARG A 437 6.24 24.53 10.24
CA ARG A 437 5.82 23.39 9.41
C ARG A 437 5.28 22.24 10.27
N PHE A 438 5.92 21.94 11.39
CA PHE A 438 5.48 20.89 12.29
C PHE A 438 4.12 21.23 12.91
N ARG A 439 3.85 22.50 13.24
CA ARG A 439 2.52 22.98 13.68
C ARG A 439 1.45 22.73 12.63
N ARG A 440 1.69 23.07 11.36
CA ARG A 440 0.76 22.81 10.24
C ARG A 440 0.42 21.33 10.11
N ARG A 441 1.43 20.47 10.24
CA ARG A 441 1.27 19.01 10.12
C ARG A 441 0.50 18.41 11.31
N THR A 442 0.84 18.80 12.53
CA THR A 442 0.35 18.17 13.76
C THR A 442 -0.86 18.85 14.38
N GLY A 443 -1.08 20.14 14.11
CA GLY A 443 -2.07 20.97 14.80
C GLY A 443 -1.61 21.48 16.17
N LEU A 444 -0.46 21.03 16.67
CA LEU A 444 0.07 21.44 17.97
C LEU A 444 0.43 22.94 17.96
N PRO A 445 0.07 23.73 18.98
CA PRO A 445 0.54 25.09 19.12
C PRO A 445 2.03 25.13 19.47
N GLU A 446 2.65 26.28 19.19
CA GLU A 446 4.09 26.51 19.37
C GLU A 446 4.57 26.29 20.81
N LEU A 447 3.70 26.55 21.78
CA LEU A 447 3.99 26.32 23.20
C LEU A 447 4.42 24.88 23.49
N PHE A 448 3.95 23.87 22.76
CA PHE A 448 4.38 22.48 22.97
C PHE A 448 5.69 22.14 22.25
N LEU A 449 6.01 22.85 21.17
CA LEU A 449 7.15 22.53 20.30
C LEU A 449 8.45 23.24 20.72
N ARG A 450 8.32 24.28 21.54
CA ARG A 450 9.43 25.08 22.09
C ARG A 450 9.53 24.89 23.59
N ASP A 451 10.67 24.38 24.05
CA ASP A 451 10.91 24.16 25.48
C ASP A 451 11.24 25.44 26.23
N GLU A 452 11.65 26.47 25.49
CA GLU A 452 11.98 27.79 26.02
C GLU A 452 10.70 28.54 26.46
N ILE A 453 9.53 28.17 25.93
CA ILE A 453 8.24 28.73 26.34
C ILE A 453 7.77 28.01 27.61
N THR A 454 7.77 28.71 28.74
CA THR A 454 7.20 28.21 30.00
C THR A 454 5.67 28.21 29.95
N LEU A 455 5.05 27.25 30.63
CA LEU A 455 3.60 27.20 30.79
C LEU A 455 3.28 27.15 32.29
N LYS A 456 2.47 28.09 32.77
CA LYS A 456 2.02 28.11 34.16
C LYS A 456 0.75 27.26 34.30
N ARG A 457 0.72 26.43 35.34
CA ARG A 457 -0.45 25.58 35.64
C ARG A 457 -1.73 26.40 35.80
N ASP A 458 -1.66 27.53 36.50
CA ASP A 458 -2.83 28.36 36.81
C ASP A 458 -3.46 28.97 35.55
N ASP A 459 -2.64 29.37 34.57
CA ASP A 459 -3.13 29.88 33.28
C ASP A 459 -3.88 28.80 32.50
N VAL A 460 -3.39 27.56 32.53
CA VAL A 460 -4.03 26.41 31.88
C VAL A 460 -5.34 26.06 32.58
N LEU A 461 -5.33 26.01 33.92
CA LEU A 461 -6.52 25.71 34.71
C LEU A 461 -7.60 26.76 34.46
N ALA A 462 -7.25 28.05 34.52
CA ALA A 462 -8.16 29.15 34.21
C ALA A 462 -8.76 29.01 32.81
N TRP A 463 -7.94 28.68 31.80
CA TRP A 463 -8.41 28.49 30.43
C TRP A 463 -9.50 27.40 30.32
N PHE A 464 -9.34 26.28 31.04
CA PHE A 464 -10.34 25.22 31.09
C PHE A 464 -11.57 25.61 31.92
N THR A 465 -11.39 26.21 33.09
CA THR A 465 -12.49 26.61 33.99
C THR A 465 -13.38 27.69 33.39
N GLU A 466 -12.82 28.61 32.59
CA GLU A 466 -13.61 29.58 31.79
C GLU A 466 -14.52 28.90 30.75
N ARG A 467 -14.15 27.69 30.30
CA ARG A 467 -14.81 27.00 29.18
C ARG A 467 -15.68 25.83 29.61
N VAL A 468 -15.32 25.13 30.69
CA VAL A 468 -16.09 24.02 31.24
C VAL A 468 -16.53 24.41 32.64
N ILE A 469 -17.80 24.80 32.74
CA ILE A 469 -18.38 25.38 33.95
C ILE A 469 -18.75 24.25 34.91
N ASP A 470 -18.47 24.45 36.21
CA ASP A 470 -18.92 23.57 37.31
C ASP A 470 -18.30 22.15 37.33
N GLN A 471 -17.16 21.96 36.67
CA GLN A 471 -16.48 20.66 36.59
C GLN A 471 -15.00 20.78 37.01
N PRO A 472 -14.70 21.06 38.30
CA PRO A 472 -13.34 21.29 38.76
C PRO A 472 -12.43 20.07 38.59
N GLU A 473 -12.89 18.86 38.92
CA GLU A 473 -12.07 17.64 38.76
C GLU A 473 -11.71 17.37 37.30
N ALA A 474 -12.63 17.67 36.37
CA ALA A 474 -12.36 17.54 34.94
C ALA A 474 -11.36 18.58 34.46
N CYS A 475 -11.46 19.83 34.93
CA CYS A 475 -10.52 20.88 34.58
C CYS A 475 -9.11 20.58 35.12
N GLU A 476 -9.00 20.05 36.34
CA GLU A 476 -7.73 19.61 36.90
C GLU A 476 -7.11 18.45 36.13
N ALA A 477 -7.90 17.43 35.79
CA ALA A 477 -7.45 16.30 34.99
C ALA A 477 -6.91 16.76 33.62
N ALA A 478 -7.67 17.59 32.90
CA ALA A 478 -7.25 18.16 31.62
C ALA A 478 -5.96 19.01 31.75
N THR A 479 -5.86 19.81 32.81
CA THR A 479 -4.67 20.60 33.12
C THR A 479 -3.45 19.69 33.34
N ASN A 480 -3.58 18.62 34.11
CA ASN A 480 -2.49 17.68 34.37
C ASN A 480 -1.99 17.01 33.08
N VAL A 481 -2.89 16.65 32.16
CA VAL A 481 -2.53 16.12 30.84
C VAL A 481 -1.71 17.15 30.05
N VAL A 482 -2.16 18.40 29.98
CA VAL A 482 -1.42 19.49 29.31
C VAL A 482 -0.03 19.66 29.90
N MET A 483 0.07 19.74 31.23
CA MET A 483 1.34 19.94 31.92
C MET A 483 2.31 18.78 31.68
N THR A 484 1.82 17.53 31.71
CA THR A 484 2.63 16.33 31.49
C THR A 484 3.19 16.28 30.07
N VAL A 485 2.37 16.55 29.06
CA VAL A 485 2.81 16.58 27.66
C VAL A 485 3.77 17.75 27.41
N LYS A 486 3.50 18.92 27.98
CA LYS A 486 4.37 20.10 27.88
C LYS A 486 5.74 19.86 28.54
N ALA A 487 5.77 19.16 29.67
CA ALA A 487 7.02 18.76 30.33
C ALA A 487 7.74 17.62 29.59
N GLY A 488 7.05 16.89 28.70
CA GLY A 488 7.61 15.74 27.99
C GLY A 488 7.82 14.52 28.89
N LEU A 489 7.02 14.40 29.95
CA LEU A 489 7.11 13.32 30.95
C LEU A 489 6.11 12.19 30.70
N ASN A 490 5.35 12.24 29.60
CA ASN A 490 4.46 11.16 29.21
C ASN A 490 5.27 9.94 28.72
N ASP A 491 4.74 8.74 28.94
CA ASP A 491 5.33 7.52 28.40
C ASP A 491 5.25 7.56 26.85
N PRO A 492 6.40 7.48 26.13
CA PRO A 492 6.42 7.51 24.68
C PRO A 492 5.81 6.27 24.02
N ASN A 493 5.54 5.20 24.80
CA ASN A 493 4.92 3.98 24.32
C ASN A 493 3.41 3.93 24.49
N ARG A 494 2.81 4.89 25.20
CA ARG A 494 1.37 4.94 25.47
C ARG A 494 0.71 6.12 24.77
N PRO A 495 -0.62 6.13 24.59
CA PRO A 495 -1.35 7.35 24.28
C PRO A 495 -1.01 8.46 25.29
N PRO A 496 -0.98 9.76 24.92
CA PRO A 496 -0.62 10.82 25.84
C PRO A 496 -1.55 10.94 27.07
N ALA A 497 -2.80 10.50 26.93
CA ALA A 497 -3.73 10.29 28.02
C ALA A 497 -4.86 9.35 27.59
N VAL A 498 -5.30 8.48 28.50
CA VAL A 498 -6.51 7.64 28.41
C VAL A 498 -7.43 7.98 29.58
N LEU A 499 -8.49 8.74 29.31
CA LEU A 499 -9.40 9.27 30.34
C LEU A 499 -10.79 8.65 30.23
N LEU A 500 -11.42 8.34 31.36
CA LEU A 500 -12.83 7.96 31.43
C LEU A 500 -13.64 9.03 32.14
N PHE A 501 -14.57 9.65 31.42
CA PHE A 501 -15.48 10.68 31.92
C PHE A 501 -16.79 10.03 32.35
N CYS A 502 -17.05 9.95 33.65
CA CYS A 502 -18.26 9.38 34.22
C CYS A 502 -19.17 10.47 34.78
N GLY A 503 -20.46 10.42 34.48
CA GLY A 503 -21.45 11.33 35.08
C GLY A 503 -22.78 11.31 34.34
N PRO A 504 -23.77 12.12 34.76
CA PRO A 504 -25.08 12.20 34.10
C PRO A 504 -24.99 12.72 32.66
N THR A 505 -26.06 12.59 31.89
CA THR A 505 -26.13 13.18 30.54
C THR A 505 -26.20 14.72 30.62
N GLY A 506 -25.60 15.41 29.65
CA GLY A 506 -25.73 16.87 29.53
C GLY A 506 -24.94 17.73 30.53
N VAL A 507 -23.97 17.15 31.25
CA VAL A 507 -23.12 17.86 32.24
C VAL A 507 -21.79 18.40 31.67
N GLY A 508 -21.51 18.16 30.38
CA GLY A 508 -20.32 18.72 29.71
C GLY A 508 -19.18 17.74 29.39
N LYS A 509 -19.38 16.42 29.52
CA LYS A 509 -18.37 15.39 29.15
C LYS A 509 -17.79 15.58 27.75
N THR A 510 -18.66 15.65 26.73
CA THR A 510 -18.28 15.90 25.33
C THR A 510 -17.67 17.30 25.14
N HIS A 511 -18.14 18.29 25.90
CA HIS A 511 -17.61 19.66 25.82
C HIS A 511 -16.16 19.74 26.34
N MET A 512 -15.82 18.99 27.40
CA MET A 512 -14.44 18.87 27.88
C MET A 512 -13.53 18.22 26.83
N ALA A 513 -14.00 17.18 26.13
CA ALA A 513 -13.24 16.58 25.03
C ALA A 513 -12.98 17.58 23.89
N GLN A 514 -13.98 18.39 23.54
CA GLN A 514 -13.82 19.49 22.59
C GLN A 514 -12.82 20.54 23.10
N ALA A 515 -12.86 20.90 24.38
CA ALA A 515 -11.92 21.85 24.99
C ALA A 515 -10.47 21.34 24.91
N LEU A 516 -10.23 20.07 25.25
CA LEU A 516 -8.92 19.43 25.09
C LEU A 516 -8.44 19.44 23.64
N ALA A 517 -9.32 19.10 22.69
CA ALA A 517 -8.98 19.14 21.26
C ALA A 517 -8.61 20.56 20.81
N ARG A 518 -9.31 21.60 21.28
CA ARG A 518 -8.96 22.99 20.97
C ARG A 518 -7.64 23.41 21.61
N TYR A 519 -7.37 22.99 22.83
CA TYR A 519 -6.12 23.36 23.51
C TYR A 519 -4.91 22.76 22.80
N PHE A 520 -4.95 21.44 22.53
CA PHE A 520 -3.84 20.74 21.89
C PHE A 520 -3.75 20.97 20.39
N PHE A 521 -4.88 21.14 19.69
CA PHE A 521 -4.92 21.00 18.24
C PHE A 521 -5.59 22.18 17.50
N SER A 522 -5.52 23.38 18.08
CA SER A 522 -6.14 24.61 17.50
C SER A 522 -5.45 25.15 16.25
N TYR A 523 -4.20 24.78 15.97
CA TYR A 523 -3.49 25.37 14.84
C TYR A 523 -4.07 24.91 13.49
N GLY A 524 -4.44 25.86 12.63
CA GLY A 524 -5.11 25.59 11.35
C GLY A 524 -6.59 25.21 11.49
N ASP A 525 -7.15 25.36 12.70
CA ASP A 525 -8.56 25.11 12.96
C ASP A 525 -9.36 26.42 13.03
N ASP A 526 -10.03 26.77 11.94
CA ASP A 526 -10.98 27.91 11.88
C ASP A 526 -12.27 27.64 12.71
N SER A 527 -12.41 26.45 13.31
CA SER A 527 -13.54 26.12 14.22
C SER A 527 -13.57 26.97 15.49
N THR A 528 -12.61 27.87 15.70
CA THR A 528 -12.62 28.91 16.74
C THR A 528 -13.89 29.78 16.71
N LYS A 529 -14.66 29.73 15.61
CA LYS A 529 -15.99 30.34 15.44
C LYS A 529 -17.19 29.42 15.81
N GLY A 530 -17.02 28.50 16.76
CA GLY A 530 -18.14 27.75 17.36
C GLY A 530 -18.50 26.39 16.75
N GLY A 531 -17.73 25.89 15.77
CA GLY A 531 -17.91 24.53 15.21
C GLY A 531 -17.14 23.45 15.97
N GLU A 532 -17.41 22.16 15.72
CA GLU A 532 -16.62 21.06 16.32
C GLU A 532 -15.14 21.13 15.88
N PRO A 533 -14.18 20.82 16.79
CA PRO A 533 -12.76 20.86 16.43
C PRO A 533 -12.43 19.85 15.33
N LYS A 534 -11.69 20.26 14.29
CA LYS A 534 -11.35 19.37 13.15
C LYS A 534 -10.58 18.11 13.56
N ARG A 535 -9.81 18.21 14.66
CA ARG A 535 -8.97 17.15 15.23
C ARG A 535 -9.61 16.43 16.42
N LEU A 536 -10.93 16.59 16.60
CA LEU A 536 -11.74 15.72 17.45
C LEU A 536 -12.38 14.64 16.57
N PHE A 537 -12.10 13.38 16.84
CA PHE A 537 -12.77 12.27 16.21
C PHE A 537 -13.69 11.60 17.21
N ARG A 538 -15.00 11.61 16.94
CA ARG A 538 -16.02 11.02 17.80
C ARG A 538 -16.52 9.72 17.20
N LEU A 539 -16.58 8.68 18.03
CA LEU A 539 -17.22 7.41 17.73
C LEU A 539 -18.31 7.16 18.77
N ASP A 540 -19.54 6.93 18.31
CA ASP A 540 -20.65 6.51 19.16
C ASP A 540 -20.57 5.00 19.38
N MET A 541 -20.29 4.57 20.61
CA MET A 541 -20.14 3.15 20.94
C MET A 541 -21.45 2.37 20.90
N SER A 542 -22.60 3.05 20.84
CA SER A 542 -23.89 2.39 20.59
C SER A 542 -23.96 1.74 19.20
N GLU A 543 -23.23 2.27 18.22
CA GLU A 543 -23.10 1.65 16.89
C GLU A 543 -22.23 0.37 16.90
N TYR A 544 -21.52 0.13 18.00
CA TYR A 544 -20.58 -0.98 18.19
C TYR A 544 -21.07 -2.01 19.23
N GLY A 545 -22.38 -2.08 19.46
CA GLY A 545 -23.00 -3.08 20.34
C GLY A 545 -23.31 -4.43 19.67
N GLY A 546 -23.24 -4.51 18.34
CA GLY A 546 -23.56 -5.71 17.56
C GLY A 546 -22.41 -6.70 17.40
N PHE A 547 -22.71 -7.88 16.84
CA PHE A 547 -21.71 -8.94 16.58
C PHE A 547 -20.66 -8.55 15.51
N ASP A 548 -20.96 -7.55 14.67
CA ASP A 548 -20.10 -7.05 13.60
C ASP A 548 -19.23 -5.84 14.03
N ALA A 549 -19.30 -5.43 15.30
CA ALA A 549 -18.64 -4.23 15.81
C ALA A 549 -17.12 -4.21 15.57
N VAL A 550 -16.44 -5.34 15.77
CA VAL A 550 -14.99 -5.46 15.55
C VAL A 550 -14.63 -5.25 14.06
N TYR A 551 -15.45 -5.77 13.15
CA TYR A 551 -15.26 -5.57 11.71
C TYR A 551 -15.48 -4.12 11.28
N ARG A 552 -16.41 -3.39 11.90
CA ARG A 552 -16.56 -1.94 11.65
C ARG A 552 -15.35 -1.14 12.14
N LEU A 553 -14.79 -1.54 13.28
CA LEU A 553 -13.65 -0.87 13.90
C LEU A 553 -12.35 -1.08 13.10
N LEU A 554 -12.06 -2.32 12.73
CA LEU A 554 -10.80 -2.73 12.08
C LEU A 554 -10.90 -2.76 10.55
N GLY A 555 -12.08 -3.01 10.01
CA GLY A 555 -12.31 -3.35 8.61
C GLY A 555 -12.42 -4.87 8.39
N PRO A 556 -13.05 -5.30 7.28
CA PRO A 556 -13.09 -6.72 6.92
C PRO A 556 -11.69 -7.25 6.57
N PRO A 557 -11.49 -8.59 6.56
CA PRO A 557 -10.25 -9.21 6.11
C PRO A 557 -9.86 -8.78 4.69
N GLN A 558 -10.69 -9.07 3.70
CA GLN A 558 -10.40 -8.71 2.32
C GLN A 558 -11.07 -7.38 1.99
N GLY A 559 -10.52 -6.26 2.50
CA GLY A 559 -11.06 -4.94 2.19
C GLY A 559 -10.31 -3.76 2.76
N GLU A 560 -10.97 -2.60 2.71
CA GLU A 560 -10.39 -1.37 3.23
C GLU A 560 -10.40 -1.36 4.77
N PRO A 561 -9.40 -0.74 5.42
CA PRO A 561 -9.40 -0.60 6.86
C PRO A 561 -10.65 0.14 7.37
N GLY A 562 -11.06 -0.14 8.60
CA GLY A 562 -12.16 0.54 9.28
C GLY A 562 -11.93 2.04 9.39
N GLU A 563 -13.00 2.81 9.61
CA GLU A 563 -12.95 4.28 9.60
C GLU A 563 -12.01 4.83 10.68
N LEU A 564 -12.03 4.23 11.89
CA LEU A 564 -11.10 4.58 12.97
C LEU A 564 -9.64 4.44 12.50
N VAL A 565 -9.31 3.29 11.91
CA VAL A 565 -7.97 3.00 11.43
C VAL A 565 -7.54 3.99 10.34
N LYS A 566 -8.39 4.21 9.33
CA LYS A 566 -8.12 5.17 8.25
C LYS A 566 -7.84 6.56 8.79
N ARG A 567 -8.70 7.03 9.69
CA ARG A 567 -8.65 8.40 10.21
C ARG A 567 -7.43 8.64 11.10
N VAL A 568 -7.12 7.71 11.99
CA VAL A 568 -5.92 7.80 12.87
C VAL A 568 -4.64 7.70 12.04
N ARG A 569 -4.58 6.83 11.02
CA ARG A 569 -3.43 6.77 10.10
C ARG A 569 -3.22 8.09 9.34
N ARG A 570 -4.31 8.76 8.94
CA ARG A 570 -4.26 10.05 8.24
C ARG A 570 -3.91 11.21 9.19
N GLN A 571 -4.43 11.18 10.41
CA GLN A 571 -4.37 12.28 11.37
C GLN A 571 -4.11 11.77 12.80
N PRO A 572 -2.90 11.28 13.10
CA PRO A 572 -2.59 10.66 14.39
C PRO A 572 -2.62 11.65 15.56
N PHE A 573 -2.33 12.93 15.29
CA PHE A 573 -2.46 14.04 16.24
C PHE A 573 -3.90 14.50 16.32
N SER A 574 -4.64 13.89 17.25
CA SER A 574 -6.08 14.10 17.44
C SER A 574 -6.54 13.72 18.85
N VAL A 575 -7.77 14.09 19.19
CA VAL A 575 -8.51 13.55 20.33
C VAL A 575 -9.51 12.53 19.80
N LEU A 576 -9.44 11.29 20.30
CA LEU A 576 -10.42 10.24 20.05
C LEU A 576 -11.43 10.23 21.20
N LEU A 577 -12.69 10.49 20.88
CA LEU A 577 -13.82 10.43 21.81
C LEU A 577 -14.65 9.18 21.55
N LEU A 578 -14.57 8.21 22.46
CA LEU A 578 -15.43 7.03 22.50
C LEU A 578 -16.63 7.36 23.39
N ASP A 579 -17.76 7.67 22.79
CA ASP A 579 -18.95 8.16 23.49
C ASP A 579 -19.87 7.00 23.89
N GLU A 580 -20.47 7.06 25.08
CA GLU A 580 -21.38 6.04 25.63
C GLU A 580 -20.78 4.62 25.65
N VAL A 581 -19.55 4.51 26.16
CA VAL A 581 -18.78 3.26 26.09
C VAL A 581 -19.49 2.06 26.71
N GLU A 582 -20.39 2.24 27.67
CA GLU A 582 -21.17 1.15 28.27
C GLU A 582 -22.09 0.40 27.29
N LYS A 583 -22.28 0.91 26.07
CA LYS A 583 -23.12 0.32 25.02
C LYS A 583 -22.36 -0.57 24.04
N ALA A 584 -21.02 -0.53 24.04
CA ALA A 584 -20.20 -1.36 23.15
C ALA A 584 -20.23 -2.85 23.55
N ALA A 585 -20.03 -3.72 22.56
CA ALA A 585 -19.80 -5.14 22.77
C ALA A 585 -18.45 -5.39 23.47
N ALA A 586 -18.37 -6.48 24.25
CA ALA A 586 -17.16 -6.83 25.01
C ALA A 586 -15.91 -6.97 24.13
N ASP A 587 -16.06 -7.56 22.94
CA ASP A 587 -14.97 -7.80 21.99
C ASP A 587 -14.32 -6.51 21.45
N VAL A 588 -15.06 -5.40 21.48
CA VAL A 588 -14.54 -4.06 21.13
C VAL A 588 -13.50 -3.63 22.16
N PHE A 589 -13.77 -3.85 23.44
CA PHE A 589 -12.82 -3.52 24.51
C PHE A 589 -11.56 -4.38 24.39
N ASP A 590 -11.69 -5.67 24.12
CA ASP A 590 -10.56 -6.58 23.92
C ASP A 590 -9.66 -6.11 22.77
N THR A 591 -10.28 -5.67 21.67
CA THR A 591 -9.56 -5.11 20.52
C THR A 591 -8.83 -3.81 20.88
N LEU A 592 -9.42 -2.96 21.71
CA LEU A 592 -8.84 -1.68 22.12
C LEU A 592 -7.78 -1.82 23.24
N MET A 593 -7.57 -3.01 23.81
CA MET A 593 -6.62 -3.15 24.92
C MET A 593 -5.18 -2.77 24.56
N GLY A 594 -4.69 -3.24 23.41
CA GLY A 594 -3.38 -2.83 22.90
C GLY A 594 -3.27 -1.33 22.60
N VAL A 595 -4.40 -0.66 22.35
CA VAL A 595 -4.43 0.78 22.10
C VAL A 595 -4.15 1.54 23.39
N PHE A 596 -4.79 1.16 24.50
CA PHE A 596 -4.65 1.88 25.76
C PHE A 596 -3.31 1.59 26.46
N ASP A 597 -2.77 0.39 26.25
CA ASP A 597 -1.53 -0.03 26.90
C ASP A 597 -0.26 0.23 26.08
N GLU A 598 -0.30 0.04 24.76
CA GLU A 598 0.89 0.15 23.90
C GLU A 598 0.75 1.23 22.82
N GLY A 599 -0.40 1.91 22.77
CA GLY A 599 -0.72 2.88 21.74
C GLY A 599 -0.72 2.26 20.34
N ARG A 600 -1.03 0.97 20.22
CA ARG A 600 -0.97 0.22 18.96
C ARG A 600 -2.24 -0.60 18.75
N LEU A 601 -2.79 -0.49 17.54
CA LEU A 601 -3.87 -1.35 17.07
C LEU A 601 -3.38 -2.14 15.87
N THR A 602 -3.31 -3.46 16.02
CA THR A 602 -2.81 -4.36 14.97
C THR A 602 -4.01 -5.02 14.29
N ASP A 603 -4.10 -4.90 12.97
CA ASP A 603 -5.09 -5.66 12.21
C ASP A 603 -4.67 -7.13 12.04
N GLN A 604 -5.58 -7.96 11.53
CA GLN A 604 -5.35 -9.39 11.30
C GLN A 604 -4.18 -9.72 10.35
N TYR A 605 -3.68 -8.74 9.60
CA TYR A 605 -2.54 -8.89 8.69
C TYR A 605 -1.23 -8.38 9.29
N GLY A 606 -1.24 -7.99 10.57
CA GLY A 606 -0.07 -7.45 11.26
C GLY A 606 0.19 -5.98 10.95
N ARG A 607 -0.73 -5.25 10.30
CA ARG A 607 -0.53 -3.81 10.07
C ARG A 607 -0.90 -3.05 11.33
N VAL A 608 0.07 -2.28 11.82
CA VAL A 608 -0.07 -1.52 13.05
C VAL A 608 -0.57 -0.10 12.76
N THR A 609 -1.56 0.34 13.51
CA THR A 609 -2.02 1.74 13.59
C THR A 609 -1.61 2.31 14.93
N ASN A 610 -0.98 3.49 14.93
CA ASN A 610 -0.39 4.06 16.13
C ASN A 610 -1.26 5.18 16.72
N PHE A 611 -1.49 5.11 18.04
CA PHE A 611 -2.30 6.02 18.85
C PHE A 611 -1.46 6.81 19.87
N ARG A 612 -0.12 6.71 19.84
CA ARG A 612 0.78 7.38 20.80
C ARG A 612 0.83 8.91 20.63
N SER A 613 0.17 9.45 19.61
CA SER A 613 -0.07 10.90 19.45
C SER A 613 -1.55 11.28 19.59
N THR A 614 -2.40 10.33 20.01
CA THR A 614 -3.86 10.49 20.11
C THR A 614 -4.28 10.50 21.57
N ILE A 615 -4.92 11.58 22.03
CA ILE A 615 -5.53 11.62 23.37
C ILE A 615 -6.84 10.83 23.30
N ILE A 616 -7.04 9.87 24.20
CA ILE A 616 -8.22 9.01 24.20
C ILE A 616 -9.12 9.40 25.36
N ILE A 617 -10.38 9.68 25.05
CA ILE A 617 -11.41 10.05 26.01
C ILE A 617 -12.58 9.09 25.82
N MET A 618 -13.01 8.46 26.89
CA MET A 618 -14.21 7.66 26.96
C MET A 618 -15.26 8.42 27.75
N THR A 619 -16.52 8.41 27.32
CA THR A 619 -17.63 8.94 28.13
C THR A 619 -18.54 7.81 28.56
N SER A 620 -19.07 7.91 29.78
CA SER A 620 -20.02 6.96 30.29
C SER A 620 -21.08 7.60 31.18
N ASN A 621 -22.29 7.06 31.13
CA ASN A 621 -23.38 7.40 32.04
C ASN A 621 -23.55 6.38 33.18
N LEU A 622 -22.61 5.44 33.34
CA LEU A 622 -22.60 4.48 34.45
C LEU A 622 -22.71 5.20 35.80
N GLY A 623 -23.52 4.67 36.72
CA GLY A 623 -23.75 5.25 38.04
C GLY A 623 -24.79 6.38 38.10
N ALA A 624 -25.22 6.96 36.97
CA ALA A 624 -26.20 8.06 36.96
C ALA A 624 -27.62 7.65 37.41
N GLY A 625 -27.97 6.36 37.34
CA GLY A 625 -29.30 5.83 37.68
C GLY A 625 -29.49 5.40 39.14
N GLN A 626 -28.45 5.37 39.97
CA GLN A 626 -28.52 4.84 41.35
C GLN A 626 -29.02 5.85 42.41
N ASN A 627 -29.46 7.04 42.01
CA ASN A 627 -30.02 8.08 42.88
C ASN A 627 -31.42 7.76 43.49
N ARG A 628 -31.77 6.48 43.69
CA ARG A 628 -33.09 6.04 44.17
C ARG A 628 -33.08 5.36 45.55
N ALA A 629 -32.13 5.68 46.42
CA ALA A 629 -32.28 5.37 47.85
C ALA A 629 -32.92 6.56 48.57
N VAL A 630 -34.24 6.50 48.75
CA VAL A 630 -34.95 7.33 49.74
C VAL A 630 -34.54 6.81 51.12
N GLY A 631 -33.60 7.49 51.77
CA GLY A 631 -33.15 7.14 53.11
C GLY A 631 -32.25 8.22 53.69
N PHE A 632 -32.54 8.64 54.92
CA PHE A 632 -31.76 9.59 55.70
C PHE A 632 -30.40 9.00 56.07
N ALA A 633 -29.46 9.05 55.13
CA ALA A 633 -28.04 8.89 55.39
C ALA A 633 -27.30 10.02 54.67
N GLU A 634 -26.42 10.71 55.40
CA GLU A 634 -25.53 11.73 54.87
C GLU A 634 -24.83 11.27 53.58
N GLN A 635 -24.61 12.25 52.71
CA GLN A 635 -24.04 12.15 51.37
C GLN A 635 -22.78 11.26 51.28
N SER A 636 -22.99 9.97 51.10
CA SER A 636 -21.99 9.10 50.49
C SER A 636 -22.06 9.40 48.99
N GLY A 637 -21.12 10.22 48.50
CA GLY A 637 -21.12 10.71 47.13
C GLY A 637 -21.33 9.61 46.09
N VAL A 638 -21.97 9.95 44.97
CA VAL A 638 -22.21 9.01 43.87
C VAL A 638 -20.88 8.40 43.45
N GLN A 639 -20.76 7.10 43.68
CA GLN A 639 -19.56 6.32 43.42
C GLN A 639 -19.49 5.93 41.94
N TYR A 640 -19.36 6.93 41.05
CA TYR A 640 -19.18 6.73 39.61
C TYR A 640 -17.97 5.84 39.30
N LYS A 641 -16.92 5.97 40.11
CA LYS A 641 -15.71 5.14 40.04
C LYS A 641 -16.02 3.66 40.35
N ASP A 642 -16.80 3.37 41.39
CA ASP A 642 -17.16 1.99 41.73
C ASP A 642 -18.13 1.39 40.71
N ALA A 643 -19.03 2.20 40.14
CA ALA A 643 -19.87 1.76 39.02
C ALA A 643 -19.02 1.39 37.79
N ALA A 644 -18.00 2.18 37.47
CA ALA A 644 -17.06 1.86 36.40
C ALA A 644 -16.22 0.61 36.71
N MET A 645 -15.73 0.45 37.94
CA MET A 645 -14.99 -0.75 38.38
C MET A 645 -15.82 -2.04 38.32
N ARG A 646 -17.14 -1.95 38.54
CA ARG A 646 -18.05 -3.10 38.42
C ARG A 646 -18.39 -3.44 36.97
N PHE A 647 -18.45 -2.44 36.10
CA PHE A 647 -18.78 -2.64 34.69
C PHE A 647 -17.59 -3.16 33.88
N PHE A 648 -16.43 -2.52 34.02
CA PHE A 648 -15.23 -2.91 33.29
C PHE A 648 -14.49 -4.03 34.00
N ARG A 649 -13.92 -4.96 33.21
CA ARG A 649 -12.96 -5.93 33.74
C ARG A 649 -11.78 -5.19 34.40
N PRO A 650 -11.20 -5.69 35.50
CA PRO A 650 -10.07 -5.04 36.18
C PRO A 650 -8.89 -4.75 35.24
N GLU A 651 -8.61 -5.67 34.31
CA GLU A 651 -7.57 -5.51 33.29
C GLU A 651 -7.78 -4.26 32.44
N PHE A 652 -9.02 -4.03 31.98
CA PHE A 652 -9.37 -2.85 31.19
C PHE A 652 -9.34 -1.58 32.03
N PHE A 653 -9.91 -1.65 33.23
CA PHE A 653 -9.98 -0.50 34.13
C PHE A 653 -8.59 0.04 34.50
N ASN A 654 -7.62 -0.86 34.72
CA ASN A 654 -6.25 -0.52 35.07
C ASN A 654 -5.43 0.08 33.91
N ARG A 655 -5.92 0.04 32.65
CA ARG A 655 -5.28 0.72 31.52
C ARG A 655 -5.68 2.18 31.37
N MET A 656 -6.69 2.62 32.11
CA MET A 656 -7.11 4.02 32.13
C MET A 656 -6.19 4.81 33.06
N ASP A 657 -5.70 5.96 32.60
CA ASP A 657 -4.83 6.80 33.41
C ASP A 657 -5.63 7.48 34.53
N GLN A 658 -6.85 7.90 34.23
CA GLN A 658 -7.71 8.56 35.20
C GLN A 658 -9.20 8.35 34.90
N VAL A 659 -9.98 8.07 35.95
CA VAL A 659 -11.44 8.16 35.95
C VAL A 659 -11.84 9.52 36.51
N VAL A 660 -12.44 10.35 35.68
CA VAL A 660 -12.86 11.72 35.98
C VAL A 660 -14.36 11.74 36.20
N THR A 661 -14.77 12.23 37.37
CA THR A 661 -16.18 12.36 37.73
C THR A 661 -16.72 13.71 37.28
N PHE A 662 -17.90 13.70 36.65
CA PHE A 662 -18.67 14.88 36.29
C PHE A 662 -19.91 14.96 37.16
N ARG A 663 -20.07 16.09 37.82
CA ARG A 663 -21.16 16.34 38.77
C ARG A 663 -22.38 16.91 38.04
N PRO A 664 -23.61 16.68 38.54
CA PRO A 664 -24.79 17.41 38.06
C PRO A 664 -24.56 18.92 38.14
N LEU A 665 -25.01 19.65 37.13
CA LEU A 665 -24.84 21.11 37.06
C LEU A 665 -25.69 21.81 38.12
N LEU A 666 -25.11 22.80 38.79
CA LEU A 666 -25.85 23.71 39.65
C LEU A 666 -26.76 24.63 38.82
N PRO A 667 -27.95 25.04 39.33
CA PRO A 667 -28.83 25.96 38.62
C PRO A 667 -28.14 27.27 38.20
N GLU A 668 -27.28 27.83 39.06
CA GLU A 668 -26.48 29.03 38.76
C GLU A 668 -25.52 28.80 37.59
N SER A 669 -24.91 27.61 37.53
CA SER A 669 -24.01 27.21 36.43
C SER A 669 -24.76 27.17 35.09
N VAL A 670 -26.01 26.71 35.10
CA VAL A 670 -26.86 26.68 33.89
C VAL A 670 -27.15 28.10 33.41
N LYS A 671 -27.37 29.05 34.31
CA LYS A 671 -27.55 30.47 33.96
C LYS A 671 -26.33 31.03 33.21
N VAL A 672 -25.11 30.72 33.68
CA VAL A 672 -23.87 31.11 33.01
C VAL A 672 -23.74 30.45 31.64
N ILE A 673 -24.07 29.15 31.52
CA ILE A 673 -24.08 28.43 30.24
C ILE A 673 -25.08 29.07 29.27
N THR A 674 -26.29 29.38 29.71
CA THR A 674 -27.33 30.05 28.91
C THR A 674 -26.86 31.38 28.35
N ARG A 675 -26.23 32.22 29.17
CA ARG A 675 -25.66 33.50 28.70
C ARG A 675 -24.64 33.25 27.58
N ARG A 676 -23.74 32.29 27.77
CA ARG A 676 -22.69 31.99 26.79
C ARG A 676 -23.24 31.46 25.46
N GLU A 677 -24.28 30.64 25.48
CA GLU A 677 -24.95 30.15 24.27
C GLU A 677 -25.64 31.31 23.51
N LEU A 678 -26.28 32.24 24.22
CA LEU A 678 -26.86 33.44 23.61
C LEU A 678 -25.79 34.36 23.00
N ASP A 679 -24.69 34.59 23.70
CA ASP A 679 -23.55 35.36 23.19
C ASP A 679 -22.93 34.71 21.95
N ALA A 680 -22.94 33.37 21.86
CA ALA A 680 -22.49 32.66 20.68
C ALA A 680 -23.44 32.89 19.48
N ILE A 681 -24.75 33.00 19.71
CA ILE A 681 -25.73 33.35 18.67
C ILE A 681 -25.46 34.74 18.12
N ALA A 682 -25.15 35.72 18.98
CA ALA A 682 -24.82 37.08 18.57
C ALA A 682 -23.61 37.16 17.62
N ARG A 683 -22.77 36.12 17.57
CA ARG A 683 -21.59 36.01 16.71
C ARG A 683 -21.82 35.19 15.44
N ARG A 684 -23.05 34.81 15.11
CA ARG A 684 -23.36 34.10 13.86
C ARG A 684 -23.28 35.06 12.65
N ASP A 685 -22.92 34.51 11.49
CA ASP A 685 -22.64 35.28 10.26
C ASP A 685 -23.78 36.24 9.85
N GLY A 686 -25.04 35.86 10.06
CA GLY A 686 -26.20 36.71 9.73
C GLY A 686 -26.24 38.03 10.53
N LEU A 687 -25.74 38.03 11.76
CA LEU A 687 -25.67 39.20 12.64
C LEU A 687 -24.32 39.94 12.52
N LEU A 688 -23.23 39.20 12.31
CA LEU A 688 -21.90 39.80 12.10
C LEU A 688 -21.81 40.60 10.81
N ARG A 689 -22.41 40.11 9.71
CA ARG A 689 -22.38 40.80 8.40
C ARG A 689 -23.19 42.09 8.39
N SER A 690 -24.26 42.16 9.18
CA SER A 690 -25.09 43.36 9.33
C SER A 690 -24.55 44.34 10.38
N GLY A 691 -23.44 44.00 11.06
CA GLY A 691 -22.87 44.83 12.12
C GLY A 691 -23.81 45.03 13.33
N VAL A 692 -24.86 44.21 13.45
CA VAL A 692 -25.91 44.36 14.46
C VAL A 692 -25.44 43.73 15.77
N LYS A 693 -25.53 44.50 16.86
CA LYS A 693 -25.26 43.99 18.22
C LYS A 693 -26.55 43.45 18.83
N VAL A 694 -26.46 42.35 19.56
CA VAL A 694 -27.61 41.82 20.31
C VAL A 694 -27.33 41.92 21.81
N ALA A 695 -28.26 42.50 22.54
CA ALA A 695 -28.25 42.59 24.00
C ALA A 695 -29.35 41.70 24.58
N TRP A 696 -28.96 40.82 25.50
CA TRP A 696 -29.84 39.85 26.15
C TRP A 696 -30.22 40.34 27.55
N SER A 697 -31.51 40.41 27.87
CA SER A 697 -31.96 40.79 29.22
C SER A 697 -31.72 39.67 30.24
N GLU A 698 -31.56 40.02 31.53
CA GLU A 698 -31.44 39.02 32.60
C GLU A 698 -32.69 38.14 32.73
N SER A 699 -33.88 38.71 32.53
CA SER A 699 -35.17 38.01 32.52
C SER A 699 -35.23 36.90 31.46
N LEU A 700 -34.68 37.16 30.27
CA LEU A 700 -34.57 36.17 29.20
C LEU A 700 -33.60 35.04 29.58
N ILE A 701 -32.43 35.40 30.13
CA ILE A 701 -31.42 34.43 30.56
C ILE A 701 -31.97 33.53 31.66
N ASP A 702 -32.58 34.11 32.70
CA ASP A 702 -33.17 33.37 33.82
C ASP A 702 -34.26 32.41 33.37
N ARG A 703 -35.13 32.87 32.46
CA ARG A 703 -36.20 32.02 31.96
C ARG A 703 -35.68 30.87 31.11
N LEU A 704 -34.74 31.13 30.21
CA LEU A 704 -34.14 30.08 29.38
C LEU A 704 -33.33 29.09 30.22
N ALA A 705 -32.62 29.54 31.26
CA ALA A 705 -31.95 28.67 32.21
C ALA A 705 -32.95 27.77 32.96
N GLY A 706 -34.08 28.33 33.41
CA GLY A 706 -35.15 27.57 34.06
C GLY A 706 -35.83 26.53 33.15
N ILE A 707 -36.05 26.86 31.87
CA ILE A 707 -36.61 25.92 30.87
C ILE A 707 -35.57 24.87 30.46
N GLY A 708 -34.31 25.29 30.34
CA GLY A 708 -33.19 24.48 29.85
C GLY A 708 -32.57 23.56 30.89
N PHE A 709 -32.93 23.70 32.17
CA PHE A 709 -32.44 22.88 33.26
C PHE A 709 -33.36 21.68 33.52
N ASP A 710 -32.80 20.47 33.40
CA ASP A 710 -33.43 19.25 33.90
C ASP A 710 -32.45 18.52 34.83
N ALA A 711 -32.88 18.21 36.05
CA ALA A 711 -32.06 17.52 37.04
C ALA A 711 -31.53 16.13 36.56
N ARG A 712 -32.20 15.50 35.58
CA ARG A 712 -31.82 14.22 34.97
C ARG A 712 -31.00 14.38 33.69
N TYR A 713 -31.27 15.41 32.87
CA TYR A 713 -30.66 15.58 31.55
C TYR A 713 -29.64 16.73 31.44
N GLY A 714 -29.35 17.41 32.56
CA GLY A 714 -28.41 18.52 32.62
C GLY A 714 -28.87 19.68 31.72
N ALA A 715 -27.91 20.31 31.02
CA ALA A 715 -28.17 21.42 30.11
C ALA A 715 -28.56 20.98 28.68
N ARG A 716 -28.84 19.69 28.43
CA ARG A 716 -29.21 19.20 27.08
C ARG A 716 -30.51 19.83 26.53
N PRO A 717 -31.55 20.08 27.35
CA PRO A 717 -32.76 20.79 26.88
C PRO A 717 -32.50 22.26 26.50
N LEU A 718 -31.45 22.89 27.03
CA LEU A 718 -31.15 24.30 26.83
C LEU A 718 -30.95 24.66 25.36
N GLN A 719 -30.18 23.88 24.59
CA GLN A 719 -29.97 24.16 23.16
C GLN A 719 -31.29 24.15 22.38
N ARG A 720 -32.19 23.22 22.70
CA ARG A 720 -33.53 23.16 22.07
C ARG A 720 -34.38 24.36 22.48
N ALA A 721 -34.32 24.76 23.75
CA ALA A 721 -35.04 25.92 24.26
C ALA A 721 -34.53 27.20 23.58
N VAL A 722 -33.22 27.40 23.50
CA VAL A 722 -32.61 28.55 22.82
C VAL A 722 -32.97 28.58 21.33
N GLU A 723 -32.91 27.45 20.63
CA GLU A 723 -33.27 27.39 19.21
C GLU A 723 -34.74 27.75 18.97
N ARG A 724 -35.65 27.17 19.78
CA ARG A 724 -37.10 27.37 19.65
C ARG A 724 -37.55 28.77 20.07
N GLU A 725 -37.05 29.25 21.20
CA GLU A 725 -37.54 30.46 21.85
C GLU A 725 -36.79 31.73 21.41
N VAL A 726 -35.54 31.61 20.92
CA VAL A 726 -34.72 32.76 20.55
C VAL A 726 -34.36 32.74 19.07
N VAL A 727 -33.71 31.68 18.58
CA VAL A 727 -33.16 31.68 17.21
C VAL A 727 -34.25 31.76 16.15
N ALA A 728 -35.26 30.88 16.20
CA ALA A 728 -36.33 30.88 15.21
C ALA A 728 -37.19 32.17 15.26
N PRO A 729 -37.55 32.72 16.43
CA PRO A 729 -38.20 34.04 16.52
C PRO A 729 -37.32 35.19 16.02
N LEU A 730 -36.02 35.23 16.37
CA LEU A 730 -35.09 36.27 15.92
C LEU A 730 -34.90 36.24 14.41
N ALA A 731 -34.79 35.06 13.81
CA ALA A 731 -34.66 34.90 12.36
C ALA A 731 -35.89 35.45 11.62
N ARG A 732 -37.10 35.15 12.10
CA ARG A 732 -38.34 35.73 11.53
C ARG A 732 -38.36 37.24 11.68
N TRP A 733 -38.02 37.74 12.87
CA TRP A 733 -37.99 39.18 13.15
C TRP A 733 -36.99 39.93 12.25
N LEU A 734 -35.79 39.39 12.04
CA LEU A 734 -34.78 39.97 11.15
C LEU A 734 -35.20 40.02 9.66
N LEU A 735 -36.07 39.10 9.24
CA LEU A 735 -36.61 39.10 7.87
C LEU A 735 -37.74 40.11 7.69
N GLU A 736 -38.48 40.42 8.76
CA GLU A 736 -39.60 41.37 8.76
C GLU A 736 -39.16 42.83 9.01
N PHE A 737 -38.13 43.03 9.84
CA PHE A 737 -37.70 44.35 10.29
C PHE A 737 -36.28 44.68 9.80
N PHE A 738 -36.12 45.81 9.12
CA PHE A 738 -34.81 46.31 8.69
C PHE A 738 -34.08 46.99 9.85
N VAL A 739 -32.92 46.44 10.23
CA VAL A 739 -32.01 47.07 11.21
C VAL A 739 -30.88 47.74 10.45
N LYS A 740 -30.63 49.03 10.73
CA LYS A 740 -29.50 49.75 10.14
C LYS A 740 -28.18 49.15 10.61
N ASP A 741 -27.16 49.20 9.75
CA ASP A 741 -25.81 48.75 10.09
C ASP A 741 -25.31 49.44 11.38
N GLY A 742 -24.87 48.62 12.35
CA GLY A 742 -24.44 49.09 13.67
C GLY A 742 -25.54 49.25 14.72
N GLY A 743 -26.81 48.98 14.38
CA GLY A 743 -27.94 49.01 15.32
C GLY A 743 -27.86 47.96 16.42
N THR A 744 -28.58 48.17 17.52
CA THR A 744 -28.65 47.21 18.63
C THR A 744 -30.04 46.59 18.71
N ILE A 745 -30.10 45.26 18.73
CA ILE A 745 -31.32 44.50 19.03
C ILE A 745 -31.30 44.17 20.52
N SER A 746 -32.30 44.62 21.25
CA SER A 746 -32.59 44.14 22.61
C SER A 746 -33.57 42.98 22.55
N ALA A 747 -33.21 41.88 23.19
CA ALA A 747 -34.05 40.69 23.32
C ALA A 747 -34.48 40.53 24.78
N ASP A 748 -35.79 40.46 25.01
CA ASP A 748 -36.39 40.38 26.34
C ASP A 748 -37.46 39.28 26.42
N TRP A 749 -37.78 38.84 27.64
CA TRP A 749 -38.83 37.87 27.89
C TRP A 749 -40.07 38.54 28.48
N VAL A 750 -41.14 38.63 27.68
CA VAL A 750 -42.39 39.32 28.04
C VAL A 750 -43.58 38.46 27.64
N ASP A 751 -44.58 38.35 28.52
CA ASP A 751 -45.84 37.61 28.27
C ASP A 751 -45.63 36.17 27.75
N GLY A 752 -44.61 35.49 28.26
CA GLY A 752 -44.33 34.09 27.92
C GLY A 752 -43.67 33.86 26.55
N LYS A 753 -43.15 34.92 25.90
CA LYS A 753 -42.42 34.83 24.63
C LYS A 753 -41.19 35.76 24.60
N CYS A 754 -40.22 35.41 23.76
CA CYS A 754 -39.10 36.30 23.46
C CYS A 754 -39.57 37.44 22.53
N VAL A 755 -39.29 38.68 22.91
CA VAL A 755 -39.63 39.90 22.16
C VAL A 755 -38.35 40.64 21.79
N PHE A 756 -38.26 41.10 20.54
CA PHE A 756 -37.11 41.84 20.02
C PHE A 756 -37.47 43.29 19.73
N ARG A 757 -36.57 44.22 20.06
CA ARG A 757 -36.69 45.64 19.74
C ARG A 757 -35.36 46.15 19.19
N ALA A 758 -35.40 46.84 18.04
CA ALA A 758 -34.23 47.56 17.53
C ALA A 758 -34.17 48.98 18.10
N SER A 759 -32.95 49.42 18.40
CA SER A 759 -32.57 50.79 18.78
C SER A 759 -31.46 51.31 17.87
#